data_AF-A0AA88L5P1-F1
#
_entry.id   AF-A0AA88L5P1-F1
#
_cell.length_a   1.000
_cell.length_b   1.000
_cell.length_c   1.000
_cell.angle_alpha   90.00
_cell.angle_beta   90.00
_cell.angle_gamma   90.00
#
_symmetry.space_group_name_H-M   'P 1'
#
loop_
_entity.id
_entity.type
_entity.pdbx_description
1 polymer ?
#
loop_
_entity_poly.entity_id
_entity_poly.type
_entity_poly.pdbx_seq_one_letter_code
_entity_poly.pdbx_strand_id
1 'polypeptide(L)'
;MKYDFMSHTGLNEIYTFSKQNTSHSRLYNFVADPPTTTLQRLKSMTTGTFPTFIEAAFNFGGAEIKEDNIIDQLLRQKSSIVQMGDDTWDSIFPRRFMRTYPYPSFDVWDLDTVDKGVERHIFKELKENDWKLLIAHCLGVDHAGHRYSPNHQEMERKLKEMDILVRRVMDNLPDNSLLLVFGDHGMTSTGDHGGDTKDEVDAALFAYSNSHPFTNDTNGKIPQVNLVPTLSTILGIPIPFSNIGQVVKGLLPLSPKDSLYSLALHQNIAQVRQYLDKYVSYTPSPVKGLELENLFSRIDSVESPSVNESENVLKFIQMKFQQTCTQFNVFFILVGCFLSAFSIHPLIFSNKRRWSNNPASELVIYSILLPTYCEKENLPIILPRLVSTLNENRYDYEIIIIDDGSPDGTLDVAKELQKKYGSDRIILRPREKKLGLGTAYVHGMKYSTGDFIVTMDADLSHHPKFIPKFIEKQKEKDFDIVSGSRYKIGGGIKGWGFKRKLMSRGANLLTQILLQPGVSDATGSFRLYKRSVLQKLVAETQSKGYVFQMEMIVKASQFGFTIEEVPILFEDRIYGQSKLGLSEIVQFTRGLLGSQNQLQCITGTFLNKNTADSFKSMDKAEHINEFGKEIWEFITSKNSIVEPEKMLKITIIAYSDLKKYHFYHWMAFPVPMYPFATLLNVQTLEHTQIESISSQLQLLKVDFYFFVEYSEKDFTVHKLFDLPSIIDSGKDIIVGVVDFSSVENTPTWLTRPLLALIAYHFPQLCSNLKLLCWRNFANENKSIVLTLDVSTERPQGTPKFVGWEKNSRGKYGPNFTNLSTTMDPIRLADSAVSLNLKLMKWRVIPSLNLELLERTKCLLLGAGTLGCSVARALQAWGFKNIVFVDSGKVSYSNPVRQSLFKFKDCEEQKFKALAAADAMKEIFPGTESKGVVLEIPMPGHALSPETENEVKEVVKTLESLIDETDVVFLLLDSREARWLPTLLGAAKKK
;
A
#
# COMPACT_ATOMS: atom_id res chain seq x y z
N MET A 1 -27.49 4.03 17.69
CA MET A 1 -28.64 4.35 18.57
C MET A 1 -29.12 3.08 19.28
N LYS A 2 -28.93 2.98 20.60
CA LYS A 2 -29.28 1.79 21.41
C LYS A 2 -30.79 1.50 21.37
N TYR A 3 -31.19 0.23 21.38
CA TYR A 3 -32.62 -0.17 21.38
C TYR A 3 -33.42 0.49 22.51
N ASP A 4 -32.83 0.57 23.71
CA ASP A 4 -33.48 1.17 24.88
C ASP A 4 -33.73 2.68 24.75
N PHE A 5 -33.05 3.36 23.82
CA PHE A 5 -33.32 4.77 23.49
C PHE A 5 -34.62 4.95 22.71
N MET A 6 -35.17 3.88 22.14
CA MET A 6 -36.51 3.83 21.53
C MET A 6 -37.51 3.19 22.50
N SER A 7 -37.45 3.60 23.77
CA SER A 7 -38.38 3.24 24.83
C SER A 7 -38.95 4.50 25.50
N HIS A 8 -39.83 4.32 26.48
CA HIS A 8 -40.47 5.42 27.24
C HIS A 8 -39.51 6.45 27.88
N THR A 9 -38.19 6.20 27.92
CA THR A 9 -37.18 7.09 28.52
C THR A 9 -36.30 7.83 27.51
N GLY A 10 -36.42 7.57 26.21
CA GLY A 10 -35.64 8.22 25.14
C GLY A 10 -36.52 8.98 24.14
N LEU A 11 -36.64 8.47 22.91
CA LEU A 11 -37.53 8.96 21.84
C LEU A 11 -39.01 8.65 22.16
N ASN A 12 -39.50 9.26 23.24
CA ASN A 12 -40.79 8.95 23.86
C ASN A 12 -41.97 9.27 22.93
N GLU A 13 -41.87 10.33 22.14
CA GLU A 13 -42.95 10.70 21.21
C GLU A 13 -43.06 9.69 20.08
N ILE A 14 -41.93 9.30 19.46
CA ILE A 14 -41.91 8.28 18.41
C ILE A 14 -42.34 6.91 18.96
N TYR A 15 -41.89 6.54 20.16
CA TYR A 15 -42.32 5.30 20.82
C TYR A 15 -43.84 5.30 21.02
N THR A 16 -44.40 6.37 21.59
CA THR A 16 -45.85 6.51 21.81
C THR A 16 -46.63 6.49 20.49
N PHE A 17 -46.15 7.22 19.49
CA PHE A 17 -46.73 7.23 18.14
C PHE A 17 -46.77 5.82 17.54
N SER A 18 -45.68 5.06 17.67
CA SER A 18 -45.57 3.70 17.12
C SER A 18 -46.59 2.73 17.72
N LYS A 19 -46.93 2.90 19.01
CA LYS A 19 -47.95 2.11 19.71
C LYS A 19 -49.37 2.47 19.33
N GLN A 20 -49.62 3.74 18.99
CA GLN A 20 -50.93 4.25 18.60
C GLN A 20 -51.25 4.02 17.12
N ASN A 21 -50.23 4.02 16.25
CA ASN A 21 -50.39 3.97 14.78
C ASN A 21 -49.80 2.69 14.17
N THR A 22 -50.22 1.54 14.67
CA THR A 22 -49.68 0.22 14.27
C THR A 22 -50.01 -0.20 12.83
N SER A 23 -50.84 0.53 12.09
CA SER A 23 -51.03 0.29 10.65
C SER A 23 -49.95 0.98 9.80
N HIS A 24 -49.44 2.13 10.25
CA HIS A 24 -48.53 3.00 9.47
C HIS A 24 -47.13 3.13 10.06
N SER A 25 -46.85 2.45 11.18
CA SER A 25 -45.54 2.47 11.81
C SER A 25 -45.12 1.11 12.36
N ARG A 26 -43.81 0.86 12.41
CA ARG A 26 -43.20 -0.33 13.01
C ARG A 26 -42.01 0.05 13.88
N LEU A 27 -41.83 -0.70 14.96
CA LEU A 27 -40.66 -0.62 15.83
C LEU A 27 -40.10 -2.03 16.06
N TYR A 28 -38.82 -2.22 15.74
CA TYR A 28 -38.12 -3.49 15.86
C TYR A 28 -36.83 -3.33 16.66
N ASN A 29 -36.43 -4.42 17.34
CA ASN A 29 -35.05 -4.54 17.81
C ASN A 29 -34.19 -4.91 16.60
N PHE A 30 -33.25 -4.04 16.26
CA PHE A 30 -32.41 -4.13 15.08
C PHE A 30 -31.03 -4.62 15.49
N VAL A 31 -30.77 -5.91 15.26
CA VAL A 31 -29.62 -6.60 15.82
C VAL A 31 -28.45 -6.54 14.84
N ALA A 32 -27.39 -5.84 15.24
CA ALA A 32 -26.15 -5.74 14.49
C ALA A 32 -25.27 -6.99 14.69
N ASP A 33 -24.54 -7.38 13.66
CA ASP A 33 -23.52 -8.42 13.78
C ASP A 33 -22.15 -7.81 14.14
N PRO A 34 -21.38 -8.41 15.07
CA PRO A 34 -20.05 -7.92 15.41
C PRO A 34 -19.06 -8.11 14.25
N PRO A 35 -18.08 -7.20 14.06
CA PRO A 35 -17.80 -6.03 14.89
C PRO A 35 -18.77 -4.85 14.64
N THR A 36 -19.16 -4.20 15.73
CA THR A 36 -20.12 -3.07 15.78
C THR A 36 -19.45 -1.71 15.52
N THR A 37 -18.55 -1.65 14.54
CA THR A 37 -17.91 -0.38 14.10
C THR A 37 -18.68 0.24 12.94
N THR A 38 -18.88 1.56 12.95
CA THR A 38 -19.72 2.32 12.00
C THR A 38 -19.47 1.94 10.54
N LEU A 39 -18.21 1.95 10.06
CA LEU A 39 -17.90 1.60 8.66
C LEU A 39 -18.36 0.17 8.29
N GLN A 40 -18.15 -0.80 9.19
CA GLN A 40 -18.54 -2.19 8.95
C GLN A 40 -20.06 -2.35 8.97
N ARG A 41 -20.76 -1.56 9.79
CA ARG A 41 -22.23 -1.52 9.81
C ARG A 41 -22.77 -0.89 8.53
N LEU A 42 -22.22 0.25 8.07
CA LEU A 42 -22.64 0.88 6.81
C LEU A 42 -22.43 -0.05 5.60
N LYS A 43 -21.31 -0.77 5.54
CA LYS A 43 -21.09 -1.82 4.54
C LYS A 43 -22.16 -2.91 4.62
N SER A 44 -22.34 -3.51 5.79
CA SER A 44 -23.32 -4.58 6.01
C SER A 44 -24.75 -4.14 5.68
N MET A 45 -25.13 -2.89 5.99
CA MET A 45 -26.48 -2.36 5.71
C MET A 45 -26.71 -1.98 4.24
N THR A 46 -25.67 -1.98 3.41
CA THR A 46 -25.77 -1.67 1.97
C THR A 46 -25.52 -2.89 1.07
N THR A 47 -24.72 -3.86 1.51
CA THR A 47 -24.48 -5.14 0.81
C THR A 47 -25.35 -6.28 1.36
N GLY A 48 -25.62 -6.26 2.67
CA GLY A 48 -26.25 -7.33 3.45
C GLY A 48 -25.42 -8.60 3.53
N THR A 49 -24.10 -8.42 3.58
CA THR A 49 -23.11 -9.41 4.00
C THR A 49 -22.82 -9.28 5.50
N PHE A 50 -22.34 -10.35 6.12
CA PHE A 50 -21.74 -10.25 7.46
C PHE A 50 -20.37 -9.56 7.40
N PRO A 51 -20.02 -8.74 8.41
CA PRO A 51 -18.69 -8.17 8.50
C PRO A 51 -17.66 -9.25 8.84
N THR A 52 -16.42 -9.10 8.39
CA THR A 52 -15.32 -9.99 8.82
C THR A 52 -14.28 -9.23 9.64
N PHE A 53 -13.66 -9.88 10.63
CA PHE A 53 -12.67 -9.22 11.51
C PHE A 53 -11.41 -8.77 10.76
N ILE A 54 -11.04 -9.48 9.68
CA ILE A 54 -9.94 -9.08 8.78
C ILE A 54 -10.23 -7.70 8.18
N GLU A 55 -11.48 -7.41 7.82
CA GLU A 55 -11.87 -6.10 7.26
C GLU A 55 -11.81 -4.99 8.30
N ALA A 56 -12.08 -5.27 9.58
CA ALA A 56 -11.95 -4.29 10.64
C ALA A 56 -10.51 -3.79 10.84
N ALA A 57 -9.51 -4.65 10.63
CA ALA A 57 -8.10 -4.27 10.71
C ALA A 57 -7.65 -3.32 9.58
N PHE A 58 -8.38 -3.29 8.45
CA PHE A 58 -8.12 -2.38 7.32
C PHE A 58 -8.79 -1.00 7.47
N ASN A 59 -9.50 -0.73 8.57
CA ASN A 59 -10.34 0.46 8.77
C ASN A 59 -9.59 1.80 8.96
N PHE A 60 -8.26 1.83 9.07
CA PHE A 60 -7.50 3.07 9.30
C PHE A 60 -7.31 3.97 8.05
N GLY A 61 -8.15 3.85 7.01
CA GLY A 61 -7.94 4.60 5.76
C GLY A 61 -9.10 4.71 4.76
N GLY A 62 -10.36 4.46 5.16
CA GLY A 62 -11.54 4.66 4.30
C GLY A 62 -11.48 3.86 2.99
N ALA A 63 -11.79 2.56 3.05
CA ALA A 63 -11.83 1.73 1.85
C ALA A 63 -13.17 1.88 1.12
N GLU A 64 -13.12 2.31 -0.15
CA GLU A 64 -14.28 2.32 -1.06
C GLU A 64 -14.93 0.92 -1.14
N ILE A 65 -16.26 0.84 -1.02
CA ILE A 65 -17.02 -0.39 -1.21
C ILE A 65 -17.13 -0.67 -2.71
N LYS A 66 -16.61 -1.83 -3.13
CA LYS A 66 -16.66 -2.33 -4.52
C LYS A 66 -17.54 -3.56 -4.70
N GLU A 67 -18.07 -4.08 -3.60
CA GLU A 67 -19.03 -5.17 -3.60
C GLU A 67 -20.38 -4.69 -4.10
N ASP A 68 -21.17 -5.61 -4.65
CA ASP A 68 -22.51 -5.29 -5.07
C ASP A 68 -23.36 -4.81 -3.88
N ASN A 69 -24.07 -3.70 -4.04
CA ASN A 69 -24.77 -3.01 -2.96
C ASN A 69 -25.98 -2.22 -3.50
N ILE A 70 -26.90 -1.84 -2.62
CA ILE A 70 -28.15 -1.15 -3.00
C ILE A 70 -27.92 0.22 -3.66
N ILE A 71 -26.83 0.93 -3.33
CA ILE A 71 -26.51 2.24 -3.90
C ILE A 71 -26.13 2.06 -5.37
N ASP A 72 -25.23 1.13 -5.67
CA ASP A 72 -24.81 0.82 -7.04
C ASP A 72 -25.97 0.22 -7.87
N GLN A 73 -26.85 -0.57 -7.25
CA GLN A 73 -28.05 -1.11 -7.92
C GLN A 73 -29.03 0.00 -8.32
N LEU A 74 -29.26 1.01 -7.45
CA LEU A 74 -30.06 2.19 -7.78
C LEU A 74 -29.42 3.02 -8.90
N LEU A 75 -28.11 3.23 -8.87
CA LEU A 75 -27.38 3.95 -9.91
C LEU A 75 -27.46 3.25 -11.27
N ARG A 76 -27.40 1.91 -11.30
CA ARG A 76 -27.61 1.13 -12.55
C ARG A 76 -29.01 1.33 -13.14
N GLN A 77 -30.01 1.61 -12.30
CA GLN A 77 -31.35 1.99 -12.75
C GLN A 77 -31.49 3.49 -13.06
N LYS A 78 -30.39 4.26 -13.04
CA LYS A 78 -30.37 5.73 -13.22
C LYS A 78 -31.23 6.45 -12.19
N SER A 79 -31.36 5.88 -10.99
CA SER A 79 -32.03 6.53 -9.87
C SER A 79 -31.08 7.48 -9.16
N SER A 80 -31.59 8.64 -8.77
CA SER A 80 -30.82 9.64 -8.03
C SER A 80 -30.84 9.38 -6.53
N ILE A 81 -29.71 9.58 -5.88
CA ILE A 81 -29.53 9.39 -4.44
C ILE A 81 -28.97 10.67 -3.85
N VAL A 82 -29.52 11.11 -2.73
CA VAL A 82 -29.04 12.29 -1.98
C VAL A 82 -28.52 11.83 -0.62
N GLN A 83 -27.34 12.30 -0.25
CA GLN A 83 -26.74 12.01 1.05
C GLN A 83 -26.45 13.31 1.81
N MET A 84 -26.66 13.29 3.13
CA MET A 84 -26.26 14.34 4.05
C MET A 84 -25.84 13.72 5.37
N GLY A 85 -24.83 14.30 6.02
CA GLY A 85 -24.32 13.79 7.28
C GLY A 85 -22.81 13.72 7.28
N ASP A 86 -22.25 12.78 8.02
CA ASP A 86 -20.81 12.67 8.12
C ASP A 86 -20.13 12.19 6.82
N ASP A 87 -18.85 12.52 6.67
CA ASP A 87 -18.03 12.27 5.49
C ASP A 87 -17.62 10.80 5.29
N THR A 88 -17.95 9.90 6.23
CA THR A 88 -17.73 8.45 6.05
C THR A 88 -18.47 7.94 4.82
N TRP A 89 -19.71 8.40 4.57
CA TRP A 89 -20.50 7.99 3.40
C TRP A 89 -19.83 8.35 2.08
N ASP A 90 -19.29 9.57 1.97
CA ASP A 90 -18.56 10.02 0.78
C ASP A 90 -17.23 9.27 0.60
N SER A 91 -16.60 8.86 1.70
CA SER A 91 -15.39 8.05 1.65
C SER A 91 -15.65 6.62 1.18
N ILE A 92 -16.75 5.99 1.62
CA ILE A 92 -17.06 4.58 1.27
C ILE A 92 -17.79 4.47 -0.08
N PHE A 93 -18.56 5.49 -0.47
CA PHE A 93 -19.31 5.57 -1.73
C PHE A 93 -18.92 6.83 -2.55
N PRO A 94 -17.64 7.00 -2.92
CA PRO A 94 -17.20 8.18 -3.64
C PRO A 94 -17.94 8.31 -4.97
N ARG A 95 -18.48 9.49 -5.25
CA ARG A 95 -19.17 9.87 -6.50
C ARG A 95 -20.46 9.10 -6.82
N ARG A 96 -21.13 8.55 -5.80
CA ARG A 96 -22.39 7.78 -5.97
C ARG A 96 -23.65 8.55 -5.60
N PHE A 97 -23.51 9.78 -5.10
CA PHE A 97 -24.62 10.65 -4.73
C PHE A 97 -24.78 11.79 -5.74
N MET A 98 -26.01 12.04 -6.17
CA MET A 98 -26.36 13.17 -7.04
C MET A 98 -26.10 14.50 -6.33
N ARG A 99 -26.46 14.55 -5.04
CA ARG A 99 -26.14 15.65 -4.13
C ARG A 99 -25.61 15.06 -2.83
N THR A 100 -24.53 15.64 -2.33
CA THR A 100 -23.92 15.26 -1.05
C THR A 100 -23.67 16.50 -0.19
N TYR A 101 -23.85 16.37 1.12
CA TYR A 101 -23.62 17.42 2.10
C TYR A 101 -22.78 16.86 3.27
N PRO A 102 -21.47 16.64 3.07
CA PRO A 102 -20.61 15.98 4.04
C PRO A 102 -20.12 16.91 5.15
N TYR A 103 -20.00 16.35 6.35
CA TYR A 103 -19.46 16.99 7.55
C TYR A 103 -18.38 16.11 8.20
N PRO A 104 -17.38 16.68 8.91
CA PRO A 104 -16.31 15.89 9.53
C PRO A 104 -16.84 14.87 10.55
N SER A 105 -16.41 13.60 10.45
CA SER A 105 -16.85 12.48 11.29
C SER A 105 -16.04 12.25 12.58
N PHE A 106 -14.79 12.72 12.66
CA PHE A 106 -13.84 12.27 13.70
C PHE A 106 -13.85 13.07 15.02
N ASP A 107 -14.50 14.23 15.07
CA ASP A 107 -14.47 15.07 16.27
C ASP A 107 -15.59 14.71 17.25
N VAL A 108 -15.29 13.82 18.21
CA VAL A 108 -16.23 13.41 19.27
C VAL A 108 -16.62 14.54 20.24
N TRP A 109 -15.95 15.70 20.18
CA TRP A 109 -16.36 16.89 20.94
C TRP A 109 -17.50 17.64 20.26
N ASP A 110 -17.69 17.39 18.96
CA ASP A 110 -18.74 18.00 18.18
C ASP A 110 -20.01 17.17 18.26
N LEU A 111 -20.95 17.61 19.10
CA LEU A 111 -22.26 16.97 19.21
C LEU A 111 -23.26 17.51 18.18
N ASP A 112 -22.98 18.63 17.51
CA ASP A 112 -24.02 19.50 16.94
C ASP A 112 -23.86 19.79 15.45
N THR A 113 -22.64 19.87 14.90
CA THR A 113 -22.44 20.35 13.52
C THR A 113 -23.05 19.41 12.50
N VAL A 114 -22.83 18.10 12.65
CA VAL A 114 -23.36 17.09 11.71
C VAL A 114 -24.89 17.09 11.75
N ASP A 115 -25.48 16.99 12.94
CA ASP A 115 -26.93 16.93 13.14
C ASP A 115 -27.64 18.20 12.64
N LYS A 116 -27.09 19.39 12.96
CA LYS A 116 -27.63 20.67 12.45
C LYS A 116 -27.39 20.83 10.94
N GLY A 117 -26.32 20.24 10.43
CA GLY A 117 -26.04 20.16 9.00
C GLY A 117 -27.12 19.36 8.27
N VAL A 118 -27.44 18.17 8.78
CA VAL A 118 -28.56 17.35 8.30
C VAL A 118 -29.87 18.13 8.37
N GLU A 119 -30.19 18.76 9.50
CA GLU A 119 -31.41 19.55 9.68
C GLU A 119 -31.53 20.68 8.65
N ARG A 120 -30.43 21.36 8.33
CA ARG A 120 -30.39 22.46 7.36
C ARG A 120 -30.77 22.02 5.95
N HIS A 121 -30.43 20.80 5.56
CA HIS A 121 -30.58 20.32 4.18
C HIS A 121 -31.82 19.43 4.00
N ILE A 122 -32.17 18.60 4.99
CA ILE A 122 -33.21 17.56 4.83
C ILE A 122 -34.57 18.14 4.42
N PHE A 123 -35.02 19.24 5.04
CA PHE A 123 -36.32 19.84 4.72
C PHE A 123 -36.37 20.55 3.37
N LYS A 124 -35.21 20.90 2.81
CA LYS A 124 -35.12 21.39 1.44
C LYS A 124 -35.24 20.22 0.47
N GLU A 125 -34.47 19.16 0.70
CA GLU A 125 -34.46 17.98 -0.17
C GLU A 125 -35.80 17.21 -0.13
N LEU A 126 -36.49 17.16 1.01
CA LEU A 126 -37.84 16.56 1.10
C LEU A 126 -38.88 17.26 0.20
N LYS A 127 -38.64 18.50 -0.23
CA LYS A 127 -39.52 19.22 -1.17
C LYS A 127 -39.19 18.94 -2.64
N GLU A 128 -38.00 18.39 -2.91
CA GLU A 128 -37.58 18.02 -4.25
C GLU A 128 -38.12 16.63 -4.59
N ASN A 129 -38.53 16.42 -5.85
CA ASN A 129 -39.11 15.16 -6.33
C ASN A 129 -38.14 14.34 -7.20
N ASP A 130 -36.85 14.63 -7.13
CA ASP A 130 -35.83 14.15 -8.06
C ASP A 130 -34.90 13.08 -7.46
N TRP A 131 -35.18 12.61 -6.24
CA TRP A 131 -34.45 11.54 -5.56
C TRP A 131 -35.31 10.29 -5.35
N LYS A 132 -34.67 9.13 -5.40
CA LYS A 132 -35.28 7.82 -5.12
C LYS A 132 -34.90 7.29 -3.73
N LEU A 133 -33.75 7.74 -3.22
CA LEU A 133 -33.26 7.45 -1.88
C LEU A 133 -32.61 8.71 -1.29
N LEU A 134 -33.00 9.05 -0.06
CA LEU A 134 -32.42 10.13 0.73
C LEU A 134 -31.81 9.52 1.99
N ILE A 135 -30.53 9.79 2.23
CA ILE A 135 -29.77 9.29 3.38
C ILE A 135 -29.36 10.47 4.24
N ALA A 136 -29.73 10.42 5.51
CA ALA A 136 -29.39 11.41 6.52
C ALA A 136 -28.68 10.72 7.69
N HIS A 137 -27.40 11.00 7.90
CA HIS A 137 -26.60 10.38 8.95
C HIS A 137 -26.21 11.40 10.02
N CYS A 138 -26.65 11.16 11.26
CA CYS A 138 -26.41 12.02 12.42
C CYS A 138 -25.45 11.33 13.39
N LEU A 139 -24.57 12.11 14.05
CA LEU A 139 -23.55 11.59 14.96
C LEU A 139 -23.73 12.07 16.40
N GLY A 140 -24.59 13.07 16.67
CA GLY A 140 -24.68 13.69 17.99
C GLY A 140 -25.02 12.73 19.12
N VAL A 141 -25.86 11.71 18.87
CA VAL A 141 -26.17 10.65 19.85
C VAL A 141 -24.95 9.75 20.10
N ASP A 142 -24.20 9.39 19.07
CA ASP A 142 -23.01 8.54 19.21
C ASP A 142 -21.87 9.27 19.94
N HIS A 143 -21.57 10.50 19.52
CA HIS A 143 -20.56 11.35 20.15
C HIS A 143 -20.91 11.68 21.61
N ALA A 144 -22.19 11.90 21.93
CA ALA A 144 -22.62 12.08 23.32
C ALA A 144 -22.37 10.83 24.17
N GLY A 145 -22.54 9.63 23.57
CA GLY A 145 -22.17 8.35 24.15
C GLY A 145 -20.69 8.29 24.49
N HIS A 146 -19.80 8.42 23.49
CA HIS A 146 -18.34 8.37 23.68
C HIS A 146 -17.82 9.39 24.67
N ARG A 147 -18.36 10.62 24.63
CA ARG A 147 -17.81 11.72 25.40
C ARG A 147 -18.27 11.73 26.85
N TYR A 148 -19.55 11.47 27.08
CA TYR A 148 -20.20 11.70 28.37
C TYR A 148 -20.90 10.48 28.97
N SER A 149 -21.01 9.36 28.24
CA SER A 149 -21.79 8.16 28.51
C SER A 149 -23.31 8.28 28.22
N PRO A 150 -24.01 7.15 27.99
CA PRO A 150 -25.46 7.08 27.77
C PRO A 150 -26.35 7.72 28.84
N ASN A 151 -25.87 7.84 30.08
CA ASN A 151 -26.68 8.30 31.21
C ASN A 151 -26.55 9.82 31.47
N HIS A 152 -25.81 10.54 30.63
CA HIS A 152 -25.56 11.97 30.82
C HIS A 152 -26.68 12.86 30.27
N GLN A 153 -26.85 14.05 30.84
CA GLN A 153 -27.86 15.03 30.41
C GLN A 153 -27.72 15.43 28.92
N GLU A 154 -26.49 15.44 28.39
CA GLU A 154 -26.25 15.69 26.96
C GLU A 154 -26.81 14.58 26.06
N MET A 155 -26.82 13.32 26.51
CA MET A 155 -27.48 12.24 25.79
C MET A 155 -28.99 12.48 25.76
N GLU A 156 -29.60 12.87 26.88
CA GLU A 156 -31.02 13.22 26.95
C GLU A 156 -31.36 14.39 26.02
N ARG A 157 -30.52 15.43 25.99
CA ARG A 157 -30.66 16.57 25.05
C ARG A 157 -30.65 16.07 23.61
N LYS A 158 -29.69 15.24 23.23
CA LYS A 158 -29.54 14.72 21.86
C LYS A 158 -30.65 13.78 21.44
N LEU A 159 -31.15 12.95 22.35
CA LEU A 159 -32.34 12.14 22.09
C LEU A 159 -33.57 13.03 21.87
N LYS A 160 -33.78 14.09 22.65
CA LYS A 160 -34.90 15.04 22.43
C LYS A 160 -34.80 15.77 21.09
N GLU A 161 -33.61 16.23 20.71
CA GLU A 161 -33.37 16.87 19.41
C GLU A 161 -33.67 15.91 18.25
N MET A 162 -33.25 14.64 18.38
CA MET A 162 -33.55 13.60 17.41
C MET A 162 -35.06 13.29 17.31
N ASP A 163 -35.77 13.25 18.45
CA ASP A 163 -37.24 13.04 18.49
C ASP A 163 -37.96 14.13 17.68
N ILE A 164 -37.56 15.39 17.90
CA ILE A 164 -38.08 16.56 17.19
C ILE A 164 -37.75 16.48 15.69
N LEU A 165 -36.51 16.14 15.34
CA LEU A 165 -36.08 16.01 13.94
C LEU A 165 -36.91 14.95 13.21
N VAL A 166 -37.02 13.74 13.79
CA VAL A 166 -37.76 12.63 13.18
C VAL A 166 -39.23 12.98 13.02
N ARG A 167 -39.86 13.59 14.03
CA ARG A 167 -41.27 14.04 13.93
C ARG A 167 -41.45 15.05 12.79
N ARG A 168 -40.58 16.05 12.69
CA ARG A 168 -40.65 17.04 11.62
C ARG A 168 -40.44 16.42 10.24
N VAL A 169 -39.58 15.40 10.12
CA VAL A 169 -39.42 14.65 8.87
C VAL A 169 -40.69 13.89 8.54
N MET A 170 -41.35 13.24 9.51
CA MET A 170 -42.65 12.57 9.30
C MET A 170 -43.72 13.54 8.81
N ASP A 171 -43.80 14.74 9.40
CA ASP A 171 -44.79 15.77 9.03
C ASP A 171 -44.56 16.34 7.61
N ASN A 172 -43.34 16.23 7.07
CA ASN A 172 -42.95 16.74 5.76
C ASN A 172 -42.61 15.62 4.76
N LEU A 173 -42.94 14.36 5.09
CA LEU A 173 -42.61 13.22 4.25
C LEU A 173 -43.50 13.22 2.99
N PRO A 174 -42.95 13.13 1.77
CA PRO A 174 -43.74 13.07 0.54
C PRO A 174 -44.68 11.86 0.53
N ASP A 175 -45.81 11.98 -0.17
CA ASP A 175 -46.70 10.85 -0.41
C ASP A 175 -45.96 9.68 -1.08
N ASN A 176 -46.36 8.44 -0.75
CA ASN A 176 -45.73 7.20 -1.23
C ASN A 176 -44.26 7.00 -0.80
N SER A 177 -43.84 7.61 0.31
CA SER A 177 -42.49 7.46 0.85
C SER A 177 -42.46 6.57 2.10
N LEU A 178 -41.32 5.91 2.30
CA LEU A 178 -41.01 5.14 3.51
C LEU A 178 -39.88 5.84 4.26
N LEU A 179 -40.13 6.21 5.52
CA LEU A 179 -39.11 6.69 6.44
C LEU A 179 -38.58 5.51 7.26
N LEU A 180 -37.27 5.31 7.27
CA LEU A 180 -36.57 4.39 8.16
C LEU A 180 -35.61 5.18 9.05
N VAL A 181 -35.71 4.99 10.37
CA VAL A 181 -34.83 5.59 11.37
C VAL A 181 -34.25 4.46 12.21
N PHE A 182 -32.93 4.30 12.19
CA PHE A 182 -32.29 3.21 12.92
C PHE A 182 -30.90 3.57 13.42
N GLY A 183 -30.45 2.81 14.42
CA GLY A 183 -29.05 2.77 14.81
C GLY A 183 -28.28 1.76 13.97
N ASP A 184 -27.09 2.13 13.54
CA ASP A 184 -26.10 1.22 12.94
C ASP A 184 -25.49 0.28 14.00
N HIS A 185 -25.35 0.73 15.25
CA HIS A 185 -25.05 -0.09 16.43
C HIS A 185 -25.65 0.47 17.72
N GLY A 186 -25.58 -0.33 18.78
CA GLY A 186 -25.76 0.09 20.18
C GLY A 186 -24.45 0.59 20.78
N MET A 187 -24.41 0.80 22.10
CA MET A 187 -23.21 1.25 22.82
C MET A 187 -23.24 0.73 24.26
N THR A 188 -22.07 0.50 24.84
CA THR A 188 -21.92 0.08 26.23
C THR A 188 -22.35 1.19 27.20
N SER A 189 -22.43 0.87 28.49
CA SER A 189 -22.68 1.86 29.55
C SER A 189 -21.62 2.96 29.66
N THR A 190 -20.42 2.73 29.10
CA THR A 190 -19.34 3.73 29.01
C THR A 190 -19.38 4.54 27.71
N GLY A 191 -20.25 4.18 26.77
CA GLY A 191 -20.35 4.83 25.46
C GLY A 191 -19.47 4.21 24.38
N ASP A 192 -18.79 3.10 24.67
CA ASP A 192 -17.94 2.39 23.71
C ASP A 192 -18.76 1.49 22.77
N HIS A 193 -18.20 1.18 21.61
CA HIS A 193 -18.71 0.16 20.69
C HIS A 193 -17.56 -0.49 19.90
N GLY A 194 -17.86 -1.52 19.11
CA GLY A 194 -16.90 -2.28 18.30
C GLY A 194 -16.79 -3.77 18.67
N GLY A 195 -17.37 -4.17 19.81
CA GLY A 195 -17.46 -5.53 20.32
C GLY A 195 -18.76 -6.26 19.96
N ASP A 196 -19.02 -7.36 20.68
CA ASP A 196 -20.15 -8.28 20.51
C ASP A 196 -21.09 -8.31 21.72
N THR A 197 -20.93 -7.37 22.68
CA THR A 197 -21.81 -7.34 23.84
C THR A 197 -23.24 -7.01 23.43
N LYS A 198 -24.21 -7.49 24.21
CA LYS A 198 -25.63 -7.26 23.95
C LYS A 198 -25.97 -5.77 23.77
N ASP A 199 -25.37 -4.91 24.59
CA ASP A 199 -25.59 -3.46 24.55
C ASP A 199 -25.05 -2.81 23.27
N GLU A 200 -24.02 -3.39 22.64
CA GLU A 200 -23.42 -2.92 21.39
C GLU A 200 -24.16 -3.45 20.15
N VAL A 201 -24.72 -4.67 20.21
CA VAL A 201 -25.43 -5.27 19.08
C VAL A 201 -26.92 -4.90 19.02
N ASP A 202 -27.57 -4.63 20.15
CA ASP A 202 -28.99 -4.26 20.20
C ASP A 202 -29.18 -2.76 19.84
N ALA A 203 -29.53 -2.48 18.58
CA ALA A 203 -29.96 -1.17 18.09
C ALA A 203 -31.49 -1.11 17.87
N ALA A 204 -32.02 0.06 17.51
CA ALA A 204 -33.43 0.23 17.16
C ALA A 204 -33.64 0.41 15.65
N LEU A 205 -34.80 -0.02 15.15
CA LEU A 205 -35.33 0.31 13.83
C LEU A 205 -36.79 0.76 13.94
N PHE A 206 -37.04 2.01 13.56
CA PHE A 206 -38.37 2.57 13.37
C PHE A 206 -38.67 2.77 11.90
N ALA A 207 -39.85 2.35 11.46
CA ALA A 207 -40.33 2.54 10.10
C ALA A 207 -41.67 3.26 10.12
N TYR A 208 -41.87 4.19 9.18
CA TYR A 208 -43.10 4.96 9.03
C TYR A 208 -43.45 5.17 7.55
N SER A 209 -44.73 5.02 7.21
CA SER A 209 -45.26 5.25 5.87
C SER A 209 -46.59 6.00 5.97
N ASN A 210 -46.69 7.14 5.28
CA ASN A 210 -47.88 8.00 5.28
C ASN A 210 -49.02 7.46 4.40
N SER A 211 -48.70 6.79 3.28
CA SER A 211 -49.70 6.40 2.27
C SER A 211 -50.01 4.90 2.25
N HIS A 212 -49.08 4.04 2.68
CA HIS A 212 -49.24 2.58 2.58
C HIS A 212 -49.19 1.91 3.95
N PRO A 213 -50.25 1.22 4.40
CA PRO A 213 -50.21 0.48 5.64
C PRO A 213 -49.30 -0.75 5.52
N PHE A 214 -48.62 -1.09 6.59
CA PHE A 214 -47.75 -2.26 6.69
C PHE A 214 -48.54 -3.54 6.97
N THR A 215 -47.99 -4.68 6.54
CA THR A 215 -48.56 -6.01 6.82
C THR A 215 -48.61 -6.33 8.32
N ASN A 216 -49.66 -7.01 8.79
CA ASN A 216 -49.85 -7.37 10.22
C ASN A 216 -48.77 -8.35 10.72
N ASP A 217 -47.62 -7.81 11.10
CA ASP A 217 -46.51 -8.47 11.76
C ASP A 217 -45.88 -7.47 12.74
N THR A 218 -46.22 -7.60 14.01
CA THR A 218 -46.02 -6.56 15.02
C THR A 218 -45.10 -7.07 16.12
N ASN A 219 -43.85 -6.58 16.08
CA ASN A 219 -42.75 -6.79 17.03
C ASN A 219 -41.89 -8.05 16.78
N GLY A 220 -40.56 -7.85 16.82
CA GLY A 220 -39.58 -8.91 16.68
C GLY A 220 -38.14 -8.37 16.66
N LYS A 221 -37.17 -9.29 16.72
CA LYS A 221 -35.77 -9.00 16.45
C LYS A 221 -35.50 -9.17 14.95
N ILE A 222 -34.89 -8.17 14.34
CA ILE A 222 -34.53 -8.17 12.93
C ILE A 222 -33.00 -8.03 12.84
N PRO A 223 -32.29 -9.03 12.27
CA PRO A 223 -30.88 -8.88 11.91
C PRO A 223 -30.68 -7.76 10.89
N GLN A 224 -29.63 -6.94 11.04
CA GLN A 224 -29.38 -5.82 10.13
C GLN A 224 -29.25 -6.21 8.65
N VAL A 225 -28.67 -7.38 8.39
CA VAL A 225 -28.49 -7.91 7.02
C VAL A 225 -29.82 -8.13 6.29
N ASN A 226 -30.94 -8.24 7.01
CA ASN A 226 -32.29 -8.37 6.44
C ASN A 226 -32.83 -7.05 5.85
N LEU A 227 -32.19 -5.92 6.16
CA LEU A 227 -32.60 -4.61 5.64
C LEU A 227 -32.44 -4.55 4.12
N VAL A 228 -31.31 -5.03 3.59
CA VAL A 228 -30.96 -4.94 2.17
C VAL A 228 -31.93 -5.65 1.22
N PRO A 229 -32.31 -6.93 1.41
CA PRO A 229 -33.26 -7.59 0.51
C PRO A 229 -34.67 -6.96 0.63
N THR A 230 -35.02 -6.44 1.81
CA THR A 230 -36.26 -5.71 2.03
C THR A 230 -36.29 -4.39 1.26
N LEU A 231 -35.23 -3.58 1.37
CA LEU A 231 -35.09 -2.34 0.61
C LEU A 231 -35.05 -2.60 -0.90
N SER A 232 -34.39 -3.68 -1.32
CA SER A 232 -34.33 -4.05 -2.73
C SER A 232 -35.73 -4.32 -3.29
N THR A 233 -36.55 -5.03 -2.51
CA THR A 233 -37.96 -5.29 -2.83
C THR A 233 -38.78 -3.99 -2.92
N ILE A 234 -38.63 -3.10 -1.95
CA ILE A 234 -39.39 -1.83 -1.88
C ILE A 234 -38.99 -0.87 -3.01
N LEU A 235 -37.69 -0.80 -3.31
CA LEU A 235 -37.14 0.09 -4.33
C LEU A 235 -37.30 -0.47 -5.76
N GLY A 236 -37.64 -1.76 -5.90
CA GLY A 236 -37.76 -2.42 -7.20
C GLY A 236 -36.40 -2.65 -7.89
N ILE A 237 -35.35 -2.88 -7.09
CA ILE A 237 -33.99 -3.15 -7.56
C ILE A 237 -33.61 -4.61 -7.28
N PRO A 238 -32.65 -5.20 -8.04
CA PRO A 238 -32.12 -6.51 -7.73
C PRO A 238 -31.49 -6.56 -6.32
N ILE A 239 -31.71 -7.66 -5.61
CA ILE A 239 -31.03 -7.93 -4.35
C ILE A 239 -29.52 -8.08 -4.64
N PRO A 240 -28.63 -7.37 -3.92
CA PRO A 240 -27.19 -7.48 -4.12
C PRO A 240 -26.68 -8.93 -4.13
N PHE A 241 -25.78 -9.25 -5.05
CA PHE A 241 -25.38 -10.64 -5.33
C PHE A 241 -24.86 -11.40 -4.10
N SER A 242 -24.13 -10.76 -3.19
CA SER A 242 -23.56 -11.40 -1.99
C SER A 242 -24.47 -11.34 -0.77
N ASN A 243 -25.69 -10.81 -0.91
CA ASN A 243 -26.64 -10.71 0.19
C ASN A 243 -27.02 -12.08 0.74
N ILE A 244 -27.13 -12.18 2.06
CA ILE A 244 -27.53 -13.39 2.79
C ILE A 244 -28.68 -13.11 3.78
N GLY A 245 -29.28 -11.93 3.69
CA GLY A 245 -30.42 -11.53 4.49
C GLY A 245 -31.72 -12.16 4.01
N GLN A 246 -32.74 -12.04 4.85
CA GLN A 246 -34.12 -12.43 4.55
C GLN A 246 -35.01 -11.18 4.44
N VAL A 247 -35.89 -11.13 3.43
CA VAL A 247 -36.93 -10.08 3.32
C VAL A 247 -37.81 -10.04 4.58
N VAL A 248 -38.04 -8.84 5.12
CA VAL A 248 -38.87 -8.60 6.31
C VAL A 248 -40.32 -8.34 5.93
N LYS A 249 -41.21 -9.28 6.21
CA LYS A 249 -42.65 -9.17 5.92
C LYS A 249 -43.29 -7.89 6.47
N GLY A 250 -43.02 -7.57 7.74
CA GLY A 250 -43.65 -6.44 8.43
C GLY A 250 -43.24 -5.06 7.94
N LEU A 251 -42.20 -4.95 7.09
CA LEU A 251 -41.79 -3.70 6.44
C LEU A 251 -42.35 -3.55 5.02
N LEU A 252 -43.02 -4.59 4.49
CA LEU A 252 -43.66 -4.53 3.19
C LEU A 252 -45.07 -3.94 3.29
N PRO A 253 -45.52 -3.21 2.24
CA PRO A 253 -46.88 -2.73 2.17
C PRO A 253 -47.88 -3.89 2.16
N LEU A 254 -49.04 -3.67 2.77
CA LEU A 254 -50.12 -4.65 2.84
C LEU A 254 -50.53 -5.10 1.43
N SER A 255 -50.48 -6.40 1.15
CA SER A 255 -50.81 -6.98 -0.16
C SER A 255 -51.87 -8.08 -0.06
N PRO A 256 -52.75 -8.25 -1.08
CA PRO A 256 -53.73 -9.33 -1.09
C PRO A 256 -53.05 -10.70 -1.05
N LYS A 257 -53.46 -11.55 -0.10
CA LYS A 257 -52.97 -12.93 0.10
C LYS A 257 -51.46 -13.07 0.30
N ASP A 258 -50.78 -12.04 0.83
CA ASP A 258 -49.31 -12.01 1.01
C ASP A 258 -48.52 -12.30 -0.28
N SER A 259 -49.12 -12.03 -1.45
CA SER A 259 -48.54 -12.34 -2.76
C SER A 259 -47.21 -11.62 -3.01
N LEU A 260 -47.07 -10.37 -2.54
CA LEU A 260 -45.82 -9.61 -2.65
C LEU A 260 -44.71 -10.24 -1.79
N TYR A 261 -45.04 -10.63 -0.55
CA TYR A 261 -44.06 -11.25 0.35
C TYR A 261 -43.60 -12.60 -0.19
N SER A 262 -44.53 -13.43 -0.68
CA SER A 262 -44.19 -14.71 -1.30
C SER A 262 -43.25 -14.53 -2.50
N LEU A 263 -43.55 -13.56 -3.38
CA LEU A 263 -42.73 -13.29 -4.56
C LEU A 263 -41.34 -12.79 -4.17
N ALA A 264 -41.26 -11.85 -3.22
CA ALA A 264 -40.00 -11.31 -2.73
C ALA A 264 -39.12 -12.39 -2.08
N LEU A 265 -39.74 -13.31 -1.33
CA LEU A 265 -39.05 -14.41 -0.69
C LEU A 265 -38.50 -15.43 -1.71
N HIS A 266 -39.25 -15.71 -2.79
CA HIS A 266 -38.78 -16.55 -3.89
C HIS A 266 -37.59 -15.91 -4.63
N GLN A 267 -37.63 -14.60 -4.88
CA GLN A 267 -36.50 -13.88 -5.48
C GLN A 267 -35.27 -13.89 -4.56
N ASN A 268 -35.47 -13.73 -3.25
CA ASN A 268 -34.41 -13.76 -2.25
C ASN A 268 -33.71 -15.13 -2.22
N ILE A 269 -34.46 -16.24 -2.27
CA ILE A 269 -33.88 -17.59 -2.35
C ILE A 269 -33.10 -17.81 -3.64
N ALA A 270 -33.65 -17.38 -4.78
CA ALA A 270 -32.98 -17.54 -6.07
C ALA A 270 -31.62 -16.81 -6.08
N GLN A 271 -31.56 -15.59 -5.55
CA GLN A 271 -30.31 -14.83 -5.42
C GLN A 271 -29.32 -15.52 -4.47
N VAL A 272 -29.75 -15.93 -3.27
CA VAL A 272 -28.87 -16.61 -2.30
C VAL A 272 -28.32 -17.91 -2.85
N ARG A 273 -29.15 -18.69 -3.58
CA ARG A 273 -28.69 -19.91 -4.26
C ARG A 273 -27.60 -19.61 -5.28
N GLN A 274 -27.83 -18.63 -6.16
CA GLN A 274 -26.86 -18.25 -7.18
C GLN A 274 -25.52 -17.83 -6.56
N TYR A 275 -25.57 -17.16 -5.39
CA TYR A 275 -24.39 -16.83 -4.62
C TYR A 275 -23.65 -18.07 -4.11
N LEU A 276 -24.37 -19.00 -3.47
CA LEU A 276 -23.78 -20.21 -2.90
C LEU A 276 -23.19 -21.15 -3.95
N ASP A 277 -23.87 -21.35 -5.08
CA ASP A 277 -23.36 -22.17 -6.19
C ASP A 277 -22.01 -21.65 -6.69
N LYS A 278 -21.90 -20.32 -6.81
CA LYS A 278 -20.64 -19.67 -7.18
C LYS A 278 -19.61 -19.79 -6.06
N TYR A 279 -20.00 -19.57 -4.80
CA TYR A 279 -19.10 -19.65 -3.65
C TYR A 279 -18.45 -21.04 -3.50
N VAL A 280 -19.22 -22.11 -3.68
CA VAL A 280 -18.72 -23.50 -3.61
C VAL A 280 -17.71 -23.79 -4.73
N SER A 281 -17.92 -23.25 -5.95
CA SER A 281 -17.05 -23.51 -7.10
C SER A 281 -15.62 -22.94 -6.97
N TYR A 282 -15.39 -21.96 -6.08
CA TYR A 282 -14.10 -21.28 -5.92
C TYR A 282 -13.32 -21.69 -4.65
N THR A 283 -13.86 -22.57 -3.81
CA THR A 283 -13.26 -22.86 -2.49
C THR A 283 -12.73 -24.30 -2.39
N PRO A 284 -11.43 -24.54 -2.13
CA PRO A 284 -10.90 -25.87 -1.88
C PRO A 284 -11.34 -26.38 -0.49
N SER A 285 -12.28 -27.34 -0.48
CA SER A 285 -12.72 -28.24 0.62
C SER A 285 -12.27 -27.89 2.05
N PRO A 286 -13.11 -27.13 2.79
CA PRO A 286 -13.84 -27.78 3.90
C PRO A 286 -15.34 -27.39 4.00
N VAL A 287 -15.98 -26.99 2.88
CA VAL A 287 -17.43 -26.68 2.84
C VAL A 287 -18.28 -27.85 2.32
N LYS A 288 -17.68 -29.03 2.10
CA LYS A 288 -18.39 -30.27 1.74
C LYS A 288 -19.31 -30.83 2.84
N GLY A 289 -19.41 -30.16 3.99
CA GLY A 289 -20.20 -30.60 5.16
C GLY A 289 -21.40 -29.71 5.49
N LEU A 290 -21.74 -28.69 4.68
CA LEU A 290 -22.99 -27.96 4.86
C LEU A 290 -24.11 -28.82 4.27
N GLU A 291 -25.03 -29.31 5.11
CA GLU A 291 -26.28 -30.01 4.71
C GLU A 291 -27.21 -29.18 3.77
N LEU A 292 -26.71 -28.09 3.19
CA LEU A 292 -27.38 -27.19 2.27
C LEU A 292 -27.81 -27.88 0.97
N GLU A 293 -27.05 -28.82 0.44
CA GLU A 293 -27.46 -29.59 -0.74
C GLU A 293 -28.73 -30.41 -0.45
N ASN A 294 -28.86 -30.97 0.76
CA ASN A 294 -30.06 -31.67 1.21
C ASN A 294 -31.24 -30.71 1.46
N LEU A 295 -30.99 -29.46 1.87
CA LEU A 295 -32.04 -28.45 2.06
C LEU A 295 -32.53 -27.88 0.72
N PHE A 296 -31.62 -27.56 -0.20
CA PHE A 296 -31.95 -27.05 -1.54
C PHE A 296 -32.63 -28.11 -2.40
N SER A 297 -32.20 -29.36 -2.34
CA SER A 297 -32.90 -30.46 -3.02
C SER A 297 -34.33 -30.66 -2.50
N ARG A 298 -34.59 -30.41 -1.21
CA ARG A 298 -35.97 -30.42 -0.66
C ARG A 298 -36.81 -29.25 -1.18
N ILE A 299 -36.24 -28.06 -1.32
CA ILE A 299 -36.92 -26.90 -1.94
C ILE A 299 -37.22 -27.19 -3.42
N ASP A 300 -36.25 -27.74 -4.15
CA ASP A 300 -36.34 -28.06 -5.58
C ASP A 300 -37.34 -29.17 -5.89
N SER A 301 -37.60 -30.05 -4.93
CA SER A 301 -38.58 -31.12 -5.07
C SER A 301 -40.04 -30.65 -5.03
N VAL A 302 -40.28 -29.37 -4.71
CA VAL A 302 -41.61 -28.76 -4.65
C VAL A 302 -41.75 -27.77 -5.82
N GLU A 303 -42.78 -27.91 -6.66
CA GLU A 303 -43.03 -27.01 -7.80
C GLU A 303 -43.20 -25.53 -7.39
N SER A 304 -43.55 -25.26 -6.13
CA SER A 304 -43.57 -23.93 -5.52
C SER A 304 -43.36 -24.06 -4.01
N PRO A 305 -42.18 -23.73 -3.46
CA PRO A 305 -41.91 -23.90 -2.04
C PRO A 305 -42.83 -23.02 -1.21
N SER A 306 -43.31 -23.54 -0.09
CA SER A 306 -44.14 -22.77 0.83
C SER A 306 -43.34 -21.60 1.42
N VAL A 307 -44.04 -20.54 1.82
CA VAL A 307 -43.43 -19.38 2.50
C VAL A 307 -42.61 -19.85 3.72
N ASN A 308 -43.16 -20.77 4.53
CA ASN A 308 -42.50 -21.25 5.73
C ASN A 308 -41.20 -22.03 5.45
N GLU A 309 -41.18 -22.89 4.43
CA GLU A 309 -39.95 -23.60 4.02
C GLU A 309 -38.88 -22.62 3.55
N SER A 310 -39.30 -21.61 2.79
CA SER A 310 -38.43 -20.58 2.25
C SER A 310 -37.76 -19.74 3.35
N GLU A 311 -38.53 -19.33 4.36
CA GLU A 311 -37.99 -18.62 5.52
C GLU A 311 -36.99 -19.49 6.32
N ASN A 312 -37.31 -20.77 6.53
CA ASN A 312 -36.46 -21.67 7.32
C ASN A 312 -35.10 -21.89 6.65
N VAL A 313 -35.05 -21.97 5.32
CA VAL A 313 -33.81 -22.14 4.57
C VAL A 313 -32.93 -20.90 4.69
N LEU A 314 -33.50 -19.70 4.49
CA LEU A 314 -32.75 -18.44 4.61
C LEU A 314 -32.22 -18.23 6.03
N LYS A 315 -33.05 -18.51 7.06
CA LYS A 315 -32.63 -18.48 8.48
C LYS A 315 -31.47 -19.45 8.75
N PHE A 316 -31.53 -20.67 8.21
CA PHE A 316 -30.48 -21.66 8.39
C PHE A 316 -29.16 -21.22 7.74
N ILE A 317 -29.20 -20.69 6.52
CA ILE A 317 -28.03 -20.17 5.81
C ILE A 317 -27.40 -19.03 6.61
N GLN A 318 -28.22 -18.06 7.02
CA GLN A 318 -27.79 -16.92 7.83
C GLN A 318 -27.08 -17.37 9.11
N MET A 319 -27.67 -18.31 9.86
CA MET A 319 -27.06 -18.87 11.07
C MET A 319 -25.71 -19.56 10.80
N LYS A 320 -25.58 -20.32 9.72
CA LYS A 320 -24.33 -21.00 9.36
C LYS A 320 -23.22 -20.03 8.97
N PHE A 321 -23.56 -19.00 8.20
CA PHE A 321 -22.62 -17.94 7.84
C PHE A 321 -22.21 -17.15 9.07
N GLN A 322 -23.15 -16.81 9.97
CA GLN A 322 -22.85 -16.13 11.22
C GLN A 322 -21.88 -16.95 12.08
N GLN A 323 -22.13 -18.25 12.29
CA GLN A 323 -21.23 -19.15 13.04
C GLN A 323 -19.83 -19.22 12.44
N THR A 324 -19.73 -19.25 11.11
CA THR A 324 -18.45 -19.35 10.40
C THR A 324 -17.68 -18.02 10.48
N CYS A 325 -18.37 -16.88 10.34
CA CYS A 325 -17.77 -15.54 10.39
C CYS A 325 -17.40 -15.08 11.81
N THR A 326 -17.97 -15.71 12.86
CA THR A 326 -17.73 -15.39 14.28
C THR A 326 -16.82 -16.36 15.02
N GLN A 327 -16.41 -17.49 14.42
CA GLN A 327 -15.48 -18.43 15.06
C GLN A 327 -14.04 -17.91 15.07
N PHE A 328 -13.59 -17.47 16.24
CA PHE A 328 -12.22 -17.02 16.48
C PHE A 328 -11.27 -18.21 16.68
N ASN A 329 -10.35 -18.41 15.74
CA ASN A 329 -9.24 -19.32 15.97
C ASN A 329 -8.13 -18.56 16.73
N VAL A 330 -8.19 -18.63 18.07
CA VAL A 330 -7.25 -17.97 18.99
C VAL A 330 -5.80 -18.31 18.69
N PHE A 331 -5.52 -19.52 18.19
CA PHE A 331 -4.18 -19.89 17.75
C PHE A 331 -3.70 -19.05 16.57
N PHE A 332 -4.54 -18.85 15.54
CA PHE A 332 -4.20 -17.98 14.41
C PHE A 332 -4.15 -16.50 14.78
N ILE A 333 -4.95 -16.05 15.76
CA ILE A 333 -4.87 -14.68 16.28
C ILE A 333 -3.57 -14.46 17.04
N LEU A 334 -3.14 -15.41 17.88
CA LEU A 334 -1.87 -15.33 18.60
C LEU A 334 -0.67 -15.41 17.66
N VAL A 335 -0.71 -16.31 16.67
CA VAL A 335 0.28 -16.37 15.58
C VAL A 335 0.25 -15.06 14.78
N GLY A 336 -0.93 -14.50 14.51
CA GLY A 336 -1.12 -13.22 13.85
C GLY A 336 -0.54 -12.05 14.63
N CYS A 337 -0.77 -11.94 15.95
CA CYS A 337 -0.19 -10.91 16.81
C CYS A 337 1.33 -11.08 16.94
N PHE A 338 1.81 -12.33 17.04
CA PHE A 338 3.24 -12.64 17.09
C PHE A 338 3.93 -12.31 15.76
N LEU A 339 3.29 -12.61 14.62
CA LEU A 339 3.74 -12.22 13.30
C LEU A 339 3.62 -10.70 13.08
N SER A 340 2.59 -10.03 13.61
CA SER A 340 2.40 -8.58 13.47
C SER A 340 3.43 -7.79 14.26
N ALA A 341 3.80 -8.24 15.46
CA ALA A 341 4.93 -7.69 16.21
C ALA A 341 6.27 -7.82 15.46
N PHE A 342 6.37 -8.77 14.52
CA PHE A 342 7.53 -8.95 13.64
C PHE A 342 7.34 -8.39 12.21
N SER A 343 6.11 -8.01 11.81
CA SER A 343 5.75 -7.65 10.42
C SER A 343 5.37 -6.18 10.22
N ILE A 344 5.45 -5.32 11.25
CA ILE A 344 5.32 -3.85 11.07
C ILE A 344 6.51 -3.24 10.30
N HIS A 345 7.50 -4.05 9.88
CA HIS A 345 8.65 -3.53 9.11
C HIS A 345 8.84 -4.00 7.68
N PRO A 346 8.18 -5.07 7.18
CA PRO A 346 8.14 -5.22 5.72
C PRO A 346 6.84 -5.88 5.24
N LEU A 347 5.79 -5.12 4.88
CA LEU A 347 4.73 -5.54 3.93
C LEU A 347 3.70 -4.41 3.67
N ILE A 348 4.17 -3.30 3.08
CA ILE A 348 3.36 -2.42 2.19
C ILE A 348 3.41 -2.95 0.73
N PHE A 349 3.90 -4.18 0.53
CA PHE A 349 4.18 -4.72 -0.80
C PHE A 349 3.45 -6.04 -1.10
N SER A 350 2.56 -5.95 -2.08
CA SER A 350 2.08 -7.03 -2.97
C SER A 350 0.88 -7.84 -2.46
N ASN A 351 -0.17 -8.11 -3.24
CA ASN A 351 -0.51 -7.73 -4.61
C ASN A 351 -1.96 -8.20 -4.94
N LYS A 352 -2.65 -7.46 -5.82
CA LYS A 352 -3.40 -7.90 -7.05
C LYS A 352 -4.22 -9.22 -6.95
N ARG A 353 -5.47 -9.37 -7.42
CA ARG A 353 -6.15 -8.89 -8.66
C ARG A 353 -7.49 -9.66 -8.82
N ARG A 354 -8.46 -9.09 -9.56
CA ARG A 354 -9.42 -9.68 -10.57
C ARG A 354 -10.80 -8.99 -10.47
N TRP A 355 -11.61 -8.74 -11.50
CA TRP A 355 -11.51 -8.68 -12.98
C TRP A 355 -12.71 -7.83 -13.48
N SER A 356 -12.79 -7.62 -14.79
CA SER A 356 -13.53 -6.60 -15.55
C SER A 356 -14.94 -6.98 -16.03
N ASN A 357 -15.74 -5.98 -16.47
CA ASN A 357 -16.47 -5.85 -17.77
C ASN A 357 -17.76 -4.97 -17.63
N ASN A 358 -17.79 -3.71 -18.10
CA ASN A 358 -18.29 -3.16 -19.40
C ASN A 358 -19.76 -2.59 -19.32
N PRO A 359 -20.30 -1.80 -20.29
CA PRO A 359 -20.34 -0.33 -20.30
C PRO A 359 -21.76 0.33 -20.41
N ALA A 360 -21.91 1.60 -20.01
CA ALA A 360 -22.95 2.52 -20.51
C ALA A 360 -22.46 3.98 -20.40
N SER A 361 -22.71 4.79 -21.43
CA SER A 361 -22.10 6.10 -21.71
C SER A 361 -22.14 7.13 -20.56
N GLU A 362 -21.04 7.28 -19.85
CA GLU A 362 -20.72 8.39 -18.94
C GLU A 362 -19.90 9.46 -19.67
N LEU A 363 -20.03 10.72 -19.25
CA LEU A 363 -19.25 11.83 -19.79
C LEU A 363 -17.75 11.57 -19.55
N VAL A 364 -16.98 11.48 -20.63
CA VAL A 364 -15.54 11.18 -20.60
C VAL A 364 -14.77 12.37 -19.99
N ILE A 365 -14.06 12.14 -18.88
CA ILE A 365 -13.25 13.14 -18.18
C ILE A 365 -11.77 13.01 -18.58
N TYR A 366 -11.10 14.14 -18.82
CA TYR A 366 -9.66 14.18 -19.13
C TYR A 366 -8.84 14.78 -17.98
N SER A 367 -7.86 14.03 -17.48
CA SER A 367 -6.90 14.53 -16.49
C SER A 367 -5.62 15.01 -17.15
N ILE A 368 -5.25 16.28 -16.96
CA ILE A 368 -4.01 16.85 -17.48
C ILE A 368 -2.99 16.87 -16.34
N LEU A 369 -1.96 16.02 -16.44
CA LEU A 369 -0.85 16.02 -15.49
C LEU A 369 0.19 17.05 -15.92
N LEU A 370 0.43 18.04 -15.06
CA LEU A 370 1.33 19.15 -15.30
C LEU A 370 2.41 19.21 -14.20
N PRO A 371 3.53 18.47 -14.35
CA PRO A 371 4.66 18.57 -13.45
C PRO A 371 5.34 19.94 -13.54
N THR A 372 5.70 20.49 -12.39
CA THR A 372 6.29 21.83 -12.26
C THR A 372 7.49 21.82 -11.31
N TYR A 373 8.58 22.46 -11.72
CA TYR A 373 9.73 22.75 -10.88
C TYR A 373 10.45 24.00 -11.38
N CYS A 374 10.33 25.10 -10.65
CA CYS A 374 10.73 26.45 -11.07
C CYS A 374 10.02 26.91 -12.36
N GLU A 375 8.69 26.92 -12.35
CA GLU A 375 7.82 27.22 -13.50
C GLU A 375 6.95 28.47 -13.25
N LYS A 376 7.37 29.36 -12.35
CA LYS A 376 6.61 30.54 -11.91
C LYS A 376 6.17 31.42 -13.07
N GLU A 377 7.01 31.65 -14.07
CA GLU A 377 6.71 32.50 -15.22
C GLU A 377 5.86 31.78 -16.29
N ASN A 378 5.95 30.45 -16.35
CA ASN A 378 5.27 29.65 -17.38
C ASN A 378 3.82 29.33 -17.00
N LEU A 379 3.56 29.05 -15.71
CA LEU A 379 2.25 28.62 -15.21
C LEU A 379 1.11 29.62 -15.53
N PRO A 380 1.28 30.95 -15.37
CA PRO A 380 0.28 31.96 -15.74
C PRO A 380 -0.04 32.03 -17.24
N ILE A 381 0.78 31.41 -18.09
CA ILE A 381 0.61 31.43 -19.56
C ILE A 381 0.00 30.11 -20.02
N ILE A 382 0.54 28.97 -19.57
CA ILE A 382 0.09 27.66 -20.02
C ILE A 382 -1.29 27.29 -19.47
N LEU A 383 -1.58 27.62 -18.21
CA LEU A 383 -2.82 27.22 -17.56
C LEU A 383 -4.06 27.89 -18.18
N PRO A 384 -4.08 29.22 -18.44
CA PRO A 384 -5.21 29.84 -19.13
C PRO A 384 -5.43 29.27 -20.54
N ARG A 385 -4.36 28.93 -21.26
CA ARG A 385 -4.45 28.31 -22.60
C ARG A 385 -5.04 26.90 -22.54
N LEU A 386 -4.69 26.11 -21.53
CA LEU A 386 -5.30 24.80 -21.27
C LEU A 386 -6.80 24.95 -20.99
N VAL A 387 -7.15 25.83 -20.05
CA VAL A 387 -8.54 26.10 -19.67
C VAL A 387 -9.37 26.59 -20.86
N SER A 388 -8.87 27.54 -21.65
CA SER A 388 -9.59 28.03 -22.85
C SER A 388 -9.75 26.92 -23.89
N THR A 389 -8.68 26.17 -24.20
CA THR A 389 -8.75 25.07 -25.19
C THR A 389 -9.77 24.00 -24.77
N LEU A 390 -9.78 23.60 -23.50
CA LEU A 390 -10.67 22.54 -23.02
C LEU A 390 -12.13 23.02 -22.93
N ASN A 391 -12.36 24.26 -22.49
CA ASN A 391 -13.71 24.86 -22.45
C ASN A 391 -14.29 25.09 -23.85
N GLU A 392 -13.50 25.63 -24.79
CA GLU A 392 -13.94 25.89 -26.17
C GLU A 392 -14.40 24.62 -26.88
N ASN A 393 -13.73 23.49 -26.59
CA ASN A 393 -14.07 22.19 -27.16
C ASN A 393 -15.07 21.38 -26.29
N ARG A 394 -15.57 21.98 -25.20
CA ARG A 394 -16.56 21.38 -24.27
C ARG A 394 -16.12 20.01 -23.71
N TYR A 395 -14.84 19.88 -23.38
CA TYR A 395 -14.36 18.69 -22.67
C TYR A 395 -14.54 18.86 -21.17
N ASP A 396 -14.88 17.78 -20.48
CA ASP A 396 -14.81 17.74 -19.02
C ASP A 396 -13.38 17.38 -18.59
N TYR A 397 -12.84 18.10 -17.62
CA TYR A 397 -11.42 18.01 -17.32
C TYR A 397 -11.04 18.41 -15.89
N GLU A 398 -9.90 17.89 -15.47
CA GLU A 398 -9.14 18.37 -14.32
C GLU A 398 -7.68 18.60 -14.73
N ILE A 399 -7.04 19.62 -14.17
CA ILE A 399 -5.62 19.90 -14.36
C ILE A 399 -4.93 19.70 -13.01
N ILE A 400 -4.01 18.74 -12.96
CA ILE A 400 -3.28 18.37 -11.76
C ILE A 400 -1.88 18.96 -11.85
N ILE A 401 -1.63 19.99 -11.03
CA ILE A 401 -0.33 20.66 -10.94
C ILE A 401 0.48 19.95 -9.86
N ILE A 402 1.57 19.31 -10.27
CA ILE A 402 2.49 18.59 -9.37
C ILE A 402 3.74 19.44 -9.18
N ASP A 403 3.80 20.17 -8.06
CA ASP A 403 4.96 21.02 -7.73
C ASP A 403 6.01 20.25 -6.93
N ASP A 404 7.25 20.25 -7.42
CA ASP A 404 8.38 19.50 -6.87
C ASP A 404 9.15 20.27 -5.78
N GLY A 405 8.43 20.99 -4.91
CA GLY A 405 9.02 21.83 -3.88
C GLY A 405 9.82 22.98 -4.52
N SER A 406 9.19 23.71 -5.43
CA SER A 406 9.84 24.79 -6.18
C SER A 406 10.26 25.94 -5.25
N PRO A 407 11.54 26.38 -5.28
CA PRO A 407 12.02 27.45 -4.43
C PRO A 407 11.68 28.86 -4.93
N ASP A 408 11.14 29.01 -6.14
CA ASP A 408 10.93 30.29 -6.83
C ASP A 408 9.55 30.93 -6.57
N GLY A 409 8.65 30.23 -5.88
CA GLY A 409 7.27 30.63 -5.65
C GLY A 409 6.25 30.08 -6.66
N THR A 410 6.62 29.07 -7.46
CA THR A 410 5.69 28.39 -8.40
C THR A 410 4.40 27.93 -7.72
N LEU A 411 4.50 27.36 -6.50
CA LEU A 411 3.32 26.89 -5.75
C LEU A 411 2.36 28.03 -5.38
N ASP A 412 2.87 29.22 -5.09
CA ASP A 412 2.03 30.36 -4.72
C ASP A 412 1.25 30.87 -5.94
N VAL A 413 1.90 30.93 -7.10
CA VAL A 413 1.22 31.20 -8.39
C VAL A 413 0.18 30.12 -8.69
N ALA A 414 0.48 28.84 -8.44
CA ALA A 414 -0.47 27.75 -8.63
C ALA A 414 -1.72 27.91 -7.74
N LYS A 415 -1.55 28.36 -6.48
CA LYS A 415 -2.67 28.68 -5.56
C LYS A 415 -3.52 29.85 -6.05
N GLU A 416 -2.90 30.90 -6.57
CA GLU A 416 -3.64 32.04 -7.16
C GLU A 416 -4.47 31.61 -8.37
N LEU A 417 -3.89 30.79 -9.24
CA LEU A 417 -4.59 30.24 -10.39
C LEU A 417 -5.70 29.26 -9.99
N GLN A 418 -5.50 28.44 -8.97
CA GLN A 418 -6.55 27.59 -8.40
C GLN A 418 -7.73 28.42 -7.87
N LYS A 419 -7.47 29.51 -7.15
CA LYS A 419 -8.54 30.43 -6.70
C LYS A 419 -9.32 31.03 -7.86
N LYS A 420 -8.64 31.33 -8.98
CA LYS A 420 -9.25 31.92 -10.16
C LYS A 420 -10.13 30.95 -10.95
N TYR A 421 -9.68 29.70 -11.10
CA TYR A 421 -10.31 28.71 -11.98
C TYR A 421 -11.10 27.61 -11.24
N GLY A 422 -11.07 27.59 -9.92
CA GLY A 422 -11.78 26.63 -9.06
C GLY A 422 -10.91 25.45 -8.64
N SER A 423 -11.09 24.99 -7.39
CA SER A 423 -10.39 23.82 -6.84
C SER A 423 -10.94 22.49 -7.35
N ASP A 424 -12.12 22.51 -7.95
CA ASP A 424 -12.75 21.40 -8.69
C ASP A 424 -12.02 21.11 -10.00
N ARG A 425 -11.49 22.14 -10.68
CA ARG A 425 -10.81 21.99 -11.98
C ARG A 425 -9.29 22.02 -11.87
N ILE A 426 -8.74 22.78 -10.94
CA ILE A 426 -7.29 22.91 -10.75
C ILE A 426 -6.91 22.23 -9.43
N ILE A 427 -6.24 21.08 -9.52
CA ILE A 427 -5.87 20.26 -8.37
C ILE A 427 -4.38 20.45 -8.08
N LEU A 428 -4.07 20.93 -6.88
CA LEU A 428 -2.68 21.11 -6.44
C LEU A 428 -2.20 19.87 -5.67
N ARG A 429 -1.04 19.34 -6.08
CA ARG A 429 -0.37 18.19 -5.45
C ARG A 429 1.13 18.49 -5.22
N PRO A 430 1.46 19.42 -4.31
CA PRO A 430 2.84 19.76 -3.99
C PRO A 430 3.57 18.58 -3.32
N ARG A 431 4.87 18.49 -3.56
CA ARG A 431 5.79 17.51 -2.97
C ARG A 431 6.91 18.25 -2.23
N GLU A 432 7.47 17.62 -1.19
CA GLU A 432 8.46 18.27 -0.32
C GLU A 432 9.76 18.69 -1.03
N LYS A 433 10.13 18.01 -2.12
CA LYS A 433 11.37 18.23 -2.86
C LYS A 433 11.29 17.68 -4.28
N LYS A 434 12.29 18.01 -5.09
CA LYS A 434 12.46 17.49 -6.45
C LYS A 434 12.81 16.00 -6.44
N LEU A 435 11.89 15.16 -6.92
CA LEU A 435 12.00 13.69 -6.91
C LEU A 435 12.10 13.09 -8.33
N GLY A 436 12.10 13.92 -9.37
CA GLY A 436 12.25 13.51 -10.77
C GLY A 436 10.92 13.45 -11.54
N LEU A 437 11.02 13.57 -12.86
CA LEU A 437 9.86 13.72 -13.76
C LEU A 437 8.95 12.48 -13.77
N GLY A 438 9.52 11.28 -13.86
CA GLY A 438 8.74 10.05 -13.83
C GLY A 438 7.95 9.92 -12.53
N THR A 439 8.59 10.20 -11.39
CA THR A 439 7.91 10.14 -10.09
C THR A 439 6.81 11.21 -9.95
N ALA A 440 6.94 12.36 -10.63
CA ALA A 440 5.90 13.39 -10.67
C ALA A 440 4.64 12.90 -11.39
N TYR A 441 4.80 12.23 -12.54
CA TYR A 441 3.68 11.62 -13.25
C TYR A 441 3.03 10.49 -12.45
N VAL A 442 3.82 9.62 -11.82
CA VAL A 442 3.28 8.57 -10.92
C VAL A 442 2.50 9.19 -9.76
N HIS A 443 3.01 10.26 -9.17
CA HIS A 443 2.32 10.98 -8.10
C HIS A 443 1.02 11.61 -8.60
N GLY A 444 1.05 12.37 -9.69
CA GLY A 444 -0.13 12.99 -10.29
C GLY A 444 -1.19 11.96 -10.68
N MET A 445 -0.78 10.81 -11.20
CA MET A 445 -1.69 9.73 -11.56
C MET A 445 -2.51 9.21 -10.37
N LYS A 446 -1.93 9.14 -9.16
CA LYS A 446 -2.67 8.69 -7.95
C LYS A 446 -3.89 9.57 -7.66
N TYR A 447 -3.84 10.83 -8.06
CA TYR A 447 -4.90 11.81 -7.82
C TYR A 447 -5.76 12.09 -9.04
N SER A 448 -5.40 11.53 -10.20
CA SER A 448 -6.23 11.65 -11.40
C SER A 448 -7.54 10.91 -11.24
N THR A 449 -8.63 11.48 -11.73
CA THR A 449 -9.99 10.93 -11.73
C THR A 449 -10.52 10.67 -13.13
N GLY A 450 -9.91 11.25 -14.16
CA GLY A 450 -10.31 11.12 -15.56
C GLY A 450 -10.05 9.74 -16.18
N ASP A 451 -10.83 9.43 -17.21
CA ASP A 451 -10.77 8.21 -18.03
C ASP A 451 -9.54 8.20 -18.93
N PHE A 452 -9.14 9.39 -19.37
CA PHE A 452 -7.94 9.62 -20.16
C PHE A 452 -7.00 10.56 -19.42
N ILE A 453 -5.72 10.27 -19.50
CA ILE A 453 -4.67 11.04 -18.84
C ILE A 453 -3.76 11.63 -19.91
N VAL A 454 -3.66 12.96 -19.93
CA VAL A 454 -2.74 13.70 -20.77
C VAL A 454 -1.51 14.07 -19.94
N THR A 455 -0.34 13.59 -20.34
CA THR A 455 0.94 14.04 -19.77
C THR A 455 1.48 15.17 -20.63
N MET A 456 1.90 16.28 -20.03
CA MET A 456 2.59 17.36 -20.75
C MET A 456 3.55 18.13 -19.85
N ASP A 457 4.46 18.87 -20.48
CA ASP A 457 5.42 19.76 -19.78
C ASP A 457 4.81 21.16 -19.60
N ALA A 458 5.17 21.85 -18.51
CA ALA A 458 4.67 23.20 -18.20
C ALA A 458 5.42 24.34 -18.93
N ASP A 459 6.55 24.04 -19.58
CA ASP A 459 7.52 25.01 -20.11
C ASP A 459 7.16 25.64 -21.48
N LEU A 460 5.87 25.58 -21.85
CA LEU A 460 5.30 26.07 -23.11
C LEU A 460 5.76 25.33 -24.38
N SER A 461 6.63 24.31 -24.27
CA SER A 461 7.07 23.52 -25.44
C SER A 461 5.93 22.72 -26.08
N HIS A 462 4.90 22.41 -25.29
CA HIS A 462 3.71 21.66 -25.70
C HIS A 462 2.49 22.57 -25.75
N HIS A 463 2.00 22.84 -26.96
CA HIS A 463 0.86 23.74 -27.14
C HIS A 463 -0.49 23.01 -26.88
N PRO A 464 -1.37 23.50 -26.00
CA PRO A 464 -2.65 22.86 -25.67
C PRO A 464 -3.58 22.58 -26.86
N LYS A 465 -3.53 23.42 -27.91
CA LYS A 465 -4.24 23.22 -29.21
C LYS A 465 -4.16 21.83 -29.84
N PHE A 466 -3.17 21.01 -29.47
CA PHE A 466 -3.06 19.64 -29.98
C PHE A 466 -3.88 18.61 -29.18
N ILE A 467 -4.33 18.93 -27.96
CA ILE A 467 -5.16 18.04 -27.13
C ILE A 467 -6.45 17.63 -27.86
N PRO A 468 -7.24 18.52 -28.49
CA PRO A 468 -8.41 18.12 -29.26
C PRO A 468 -8.09 17.11 -30.36
N LYS A 469 -6.94 17.26 -31.05
CA LYS A 469 -6.48 16.30 -32.07
C LYS A 469 -6.07 14.96 -31.47
N PHE A 470 -5.50 14.96 -30.25
CA PHE A 470 -5.20 13.69 -29.57
C PHE A 470 -6.48 12.95 -29.24
N ILE A 471 -7.50 13.67 -28.76
CA ILE A 471 -8.81 13.12 -28.43
C ILE A 471 -9.53 12.61 -29.69
N GLU A 472 -9.54 13.39 -30.77
CA GLU A 472 -10.08 12.98 -32.06
C GLU A 472 -9.40 11.70 -32.55
N LYS A 473 -8.06 11.69 -32.57
CA LYS A 473 -7.28 10.53 -33.00
C LYS A 473 -7.56 9.31 -32.13
N GLN A 474 -7.63 9.48 -30.81
CA GLN A 474 -7.96 8.41 -29.87
C GLN A 474 -9.30 7.77 -30.22
N LYS A 475 -10.32 8.60 -30.47
CA LYS A 475 -11.68 8.15 -30.81
C LYS A 475 -11.79 7.45 -32.16
N GLU A 476 -10.92 7.74 -33.13
CA GLU A 476 -10.99 7.13 -34.47
C GLU A 476 -10.90 5.60 -34.44
N LYS A 477 -10.04 5.03 -33.58
CA LYS A 477 -9.83 3.56 -33.48
C LYS A 477 -9.72 3.05 -32.05
N ASP A 478 -10.20 3.84 -31.09
CA ASP A 478 -10.04 3.58 -29.66
C ASP A 478 -8.58 3.28 -29.26
N PHE A 479 -7.63 4.08 -29.76
CA PHE A 479 -6.21 3.87 -29.47
C PHE A 479 -5.95 3.94 -27.96
N ASP A 480 -5.08 3.07 -27.47
CA ASP A 480 -4.69 3.02 -26.07
C ASP A 480 -3.81 4.21 -25.68
N ILE A 481 -3.00 4.68 -26.63
CA ILE A 481 -2.07 5.81 -26.48
C ILE A 481 -2.08 6.65 -27.76
N VAL A 482 -2.19 7.97 -27.60
CA VAL A 482 -1.93 8.93 -28.67
C VAL A 482 -0.74 9.80 -28.29
N SER A 483 0.31 9.78 -29.10
CA SER A 483 1.58 10.48 -28.84
C SER A 483 1.78 11.66 -29.78
N GLY A 484 2.14 12.82 -29.23
CA GLY A 484 2.62 13.94 -30.03
C GLY A 484 4.00 13.64 -30.61
N SER A 485 4.13 13.69 -31.93
CA SER A 485 5.40 13.43 -32.61
C SER A 485 5.96 14.66 -33.32
N ARG A 486 7.25 14.94 -33.06
CA ARG A 486 8.02 15.96 -33.78
C ARG A 486 8.51 15.48 -35.15
N TYR A 487 8.55 14.16 -35.35
CA TYR A 487 9.21 13.53 -36.49
C TYR A 487 8.24 12.84 -37.46
N LYS A 488 6.98 12.65 -37.06
CA LYS A 488 5.91 12.28 -37.99
C LYS A 488 5.72 13.38 -39.03
N ILE A 489 5.33 12.98 -40.24
CA ILE A 489 5.11 13.90 -41.36
C ILE A 489 4.11 14.98 -40.94
N GLY A 490 4.48 16.25 -41.11
CA GLY A 490 3.73 17.43 -40.64
C GLY A 490 4.11 17.93 -39.25
N GLY A 491 4.92 17.20 -38.49
CA GLY A 491 5.51 17.62 -37.22
C GLY A 491 6.75 18.49 -37.43
N GLY A 492 7.17 19.20 -36.38
CA GLY A 492 8.33 20.08 -36.50
C GLY A 492 8.92 20.56 -35.19
N ILE A 493 10.12 21.14 -35.28
CA ILE A 493 10.86 21.69 -34.15
C ILE A 493 11.31 23.11 -34.49
N LYS A 494 10.88 24.09 -33.68
CA LYS A 494 11.25 25.50 -33.81
C LYS A 494 12.21 25.90 -32.68
N GLY A 495 13.30 26.60 -33.00
CA GLY A 495 14.24 27.14 -32.02
C GLY A 495 15.43 26.24 -31.64
N TRP A 496 15.41 24.93 -31.92
CA TRP A 496 16.54 24.05 -31.59
C TRP A 496 17.75 24.24 -32.52
N GLY A 497 18.95 24.31 -31.92
CA GLY A 497 20.22 24.19 -32.64
C GLY A 497 20.46 22.79 -33.25
N PHE A 498 21.31 22.73 -34.29
CA PHE A 498 21.57 21.52 -35.07
C PHE A 498 22.02 20.32 -34.22
N LYS A 499 22.95 20.52 -33.28
CA LYS A 499 23.46 19.46 -32.39
C LYS A 499 22.33 18.79 -31.58
N ARG A 500 21.38 19.56 -31.04
CA ARG A 500 20.24 19.04 -30.26
C ARG A 500 19.27 18.24 -31.12
N LYS A 501 19.00 18.71 -32.35
CA LYS A 501 18.20 17.96 -33.34
C LYS A 501 18.84 16.62 -33.70
N LEU A 502 20.16 16.61 -33.94
CA LEU A 502 20.90 15.39 -34.27
C LEU A 502 20.87 14.37 -33.12
N MET A 503 21.10 14.81 -31.88
CA MET A 503 21.05 13.92 -30.71
C MET A 503 19.67 13.29 -30.51
N SER A 504 18.59 14.09 -30.60
CA SER A 504 17.23 13.55 -30.44
C SER A 504 16.86 12.59 -31.57
N ARG A 505 17.22 12.90 -32.83
CA ARG A 505 17.02 11.96 -33.94
C ARG A 505 17.84 10.67 -33.77
N GLY A 506 19.09 10.79 -33.31
CA GLY A 506 19.93 9.63 -33.01
C GLY A 506 19.34 8.72 -31.93
N ALA A 507 18.83 9.29 -30.83
CA ALA A 507 18.17 8.53 -29.77
C ALA A 507 16.90 7.80 -30.28
N ASN A 508 16.09 8.46 -31.10
CA ASN A 508 14.91 7.84 -31.70
C ASN A 508 15.27 6.76 -32.71
N LEU A 509 16.27 6.97 -33.56
CA LEU A 509 16.77 5.98 -34.50
C LEU A 509 17.30 4.72 -33.80
N LEU A 510 18.12 4.89 -32.76
CA LEU A 510 18.61 3.78 -31.94
C LEU A 510 17.45 3.01 -31.29
N THR A 511 16.45 3.73 -30.78
CA THR A 511 15.25 3.12 -30.20
C THR A 511 14.44 2.35 -31.25
N GLN A 512 14.31 2.87 -32.47
CA GLN A 512 13.65 2.15 -33.56
C GLN A 512 14.39 0.87 -33.93
N ILE A 513 15.71 0.93 -34.11
CA ILE A 513 16.50 -0.22 -34.54
C ILE A 513 16.46 -1.33 -33.48
N LEU A 514 16.65 -0.95 -32.21
CA LEU A 514 16.83 -1.93 -31.12
C LEU A 514 15.52 -2.47 -30.56
N LEU A 515 14.45 -1.68 -30.56
CA LEU A 515 13.22 -2.01 -29.81
C LEU A 515 11.96 -1.97 -30.64
N GLN A 516 12.05 -1.42 -31.86
CA GLN A 516 10.96 -1.36 -32.84
C GLN A 516 9.59 -0.99 -32.23
N PRO A 517 9.48 0.09 -31.42
CA PRO A 517 8.23 0.41 -30.73
C PRO A 517 7.10 0.85 -31.68
N GLY A 518 7.38 1.03 -32.97
CA GLY A 518 6.38 1.42 -33.98
C GLY A 518 5.97 2.90 -33.93
N VAL A 519 6.77 3.76 -33.30
CA VAL A 519 6.49 5.21 -33.15
C VAL A 519 7.67 6.05 -33.61
N SER A 520 7.47 7.14 -34.33
CA SER A 520 8.56 7.99 -34.82
C SER A 520 9.25 8.85 -33.73
N ASP A 521 8.57 9.14 -32.61
CA ASP A 521 9.12 9.93 -31.50
C ASP A 521 8.91 9.28 -30.12
N ALA A 522 9.86 8.42 -29.76
CA ALA A 522 9.91 7.78 -28.44
C ALA A 522 10.31 8.74 -27.31
N THR A 523 10.90 9.89 -27.64
CA THR A 523 11.44 10.85 -26.67
C THR A 523 10.47 11.97 -26.28
N GLY A 524 9.27 12.02 -26.86
CA GLY A 524 8.23 13.01 -26.53
C GLY A 524 7.49 12.66 -25.23
N SER A 525 7.18 13.65 -24.40
CA SER A 525 6.37 13.48 -23.16
C SER A 525 4.89 13.85 -23.34
N PHE A 526 4.53 14.50 -24.45
CA PHE A 526 3.17 14.95 -24.70
C PHE A 526 2.30 13.85 -25.27
N ARG A 527 1.53 13.19 -24.42
CA ARG A 527 0.80 11.97 -24.75
C ARG A 527 -0.54 11.94 -24.05
N LEU A 528 -1.53 11.35 -24.69
CA LEU A 528 -2.80 10.95 -24.13
C LEU A 528 -2.80 9.44 -23.94
N TYR A 529 -3.18 8.98 -22.75
CA TYR A 529 -3.29 7.57 -22.39
C TYR A 529 -4.71 7.24 -21.94
N LYS A 530 -5.20 6.04 -22.24
CA LYS A 530 -6.24 5.44 -21.38
C LYS A 530 -5.69 5.29 -19.97
N ARG A 531 -6.49 5.62 -18.95
CA ARG A 531 -6.07 5.54 -17.54
C ARG A 531 -5.52 4.17 -17.17
N SER A 532 -6.23 3.10 -17.52
CA SER A 532 -5.84 1.71 -17.23
C SER A 532 -4.50 1.33 -17.86
N VAL A 533 -4.22 1.86 -19.05
CA VAL A 533 -2.97 1.65 -19.79
C VAL A 533 -1.83 2.36 -19.10
N LEU A 534 -1.99 3.64 -18.75
CA LEU A 534 -0.97 4.38 -18.00
C LEU A 534 -0.68 3.69 -16.66
N GLN A 535 -1.70 3.13 -16.00
CA GLN A 535 -1.56 2.47 -14.69
C GLN A 535 -0.71 1.21 -14.81
N LYS A 536 -0.98 0.39 -15.82
CA LYS A 536 -0.20 -0.82 -16.10
C LYS A 536 1.24 -0.45 -16.45
N LEU A 537 1.44 0.54 -17.32
CA LEU A 537 2.77 0.94 -17.75
C LEU A 537 3.59 1.50 -16.58
N VAL A 538 3.01 2.37 -15.75
CA VAL A 538 3.65 2.90 -14.54
C VAL A 538 4.02 1.78 -13.56
N ALA A 539 3.12 0.81 -13.33
CA ALA A 539 3.37 -0.28 -12.39
C ALA A 539 4.53 -1.19 -12.83
N GLU A 540 4.76 -1.29 -14.14
CA GLU A 540 5.82 -2.13 -14.71
C GLU A 540 7.09 -1.32 -15.03
N THR A 541 7.07 0.02 -14.94
CA THR A 541 8.20 0.90 -15.31
C THR A 541 9.14 1.14 -14.13
N GLN A 542 10.45 0.97 -14.37
CA GLN A 542 11.47 1.08 -13.32
C GLN A 542 12.20 2.44 -13.33
N SER A 543 12.29 3.08 -14.50
CA SER A 543 12.99 4.37 -14.64
C SER A 543 12.27 5.50 -13.91
N LYS A 544 13.03 6.39 -13.26
CA LYS A 544 12.49 7.51 -12.46
C LYS A 544 12.77 8.91 -13.05
N GLY A 545 13.71 9.00 -14.00
CA GLY A 545 14.15 10.25 -14.68
C GLY A 545 13.51 10.48 -16.05
N TYR A 546 14.13 11.26 -16.94
CA TYR A 546 13.61 11.51 -18.30
C TYR A 546 13.46 10.24 -19.15
N VAL A 547 14.31 9.23 -18.90
CA VAL A 547 14.26 7.90 -19.52
C VAL A 547 12.91 7.20 -19.31
N PHE A 548 12.17 7.56 -18.26
CA PHE A 548 10.80 7.12 -18.02
C PHE A 548 9.93 7.26 -19.29
N GLN A 549 10.04 8.38 -20.02
CA GLN A 549 9.21 8.61 -21.20
C GLN A 549 9.49 7.62 -22.33
N MET A 550 10.76 7.24 -22.53
CA MET A 550 11.15 6.27 -23.55
C MET A 550 10.75 4.85 -23.14
N GLU A 551 10.96 4.48 -21.87
CA GLU A 551 10.56 3.17 -21.36
C GLU A 551 9.04 2.95 -21.47
N MET A 552 8.23 3.97 -21.18
CA MET A 552 6.77 3.90 -21.21
C MET A 552 6.23 3.54 -22.60
N ILE A 553 6.76 4.14 -23.68
CA ILE A 553 6.26 3.88 -25.04
C ILE A 553 6.77 2.55 -25.60
N VAL A 554 7.98 2.15 -25.21
CA VAL A 554 8.55 0.84 -25.56
C VAL A 554 7.76 -0.28 -24.90
N LYS A 555 7.49 -0.17 -23.59
CA LYS A 555 6.67 -1.14 -22.87
C LYS A 555 5.25 -1.20 -23.39
N ALA A 556 4.72 -0.06 -23.84
CA ALA A 556 3.40 -0.05 -24.46
C ALA A 556 3.35 -0.92 -25.72
N SER A 557 4.34 -0.77 -26.60
CA SER A 557 4.48 -1.61 -27.79
C SER A 557 4.68 -3.08 -27.43
N GLN A 558 5.57 -3.38 -26.46
CA GLN A 558 5.82 -4.75 -25.98
C GLN A 558 4.59 -5.42 -25.35
N PHE A 559 3.73 -4.65 -24.68
CA PHE A 559 2.45 -5.15 -24.15
C PHE A 559 1.34 -5.23 -25.20
N GLY A 560 1.64 -4.92 -26.46
CA GLY A 560 0.68 -4.97 -27.56
C GLY A 560 -0.38 -3.87 -27.51
N PHE A 561 -0.13 -2.76 -26.79
CA PHE A 561 -1.06 -1.64 -26.80
C PHE A 561 -1.01 -0.91 -28.13
N THR A 562 -2.17 -0.40 -28.55
CA THR A 562 -2.31 0.35 -29.80
C THR A 562 -1.83 1.78 -29.61
N ILE A 563 -0.87 2.20 -30.43
CA ILE A 563 -0.25 3.52 -30.33
C ILE A 563 -0.42 4.25 -31.65
N GLU A 564 -0.85 5.50 -31.60
CA GLU A 564 -0.93 6.37 -32.76
C GLU A 564 -0.25 7.72 -32.49
N GLU A 565 0.23 8.36 -33.55
CA GLU A 565 0.97 9.61 -33.45
C GLU A 565 0.22 10.77 -34.11
N VAL A 566 0.19 11.92 -33.43
CA VAL A 566 -0.28 13.20 -33.99
C VAL A 566 0.93 14.09 -34.23
N PRO A 567 1.13 14.62 -35.46
CA PRO A 567 2.22 15.55 -35.71
C PRO A 567 2.03 16.85 -34.92
N ILE A 568 3.04 17.21 -34.12
CA ILE A 568 3.04 18.44 -33.32
C ILE A 568 4.20 19.35 -33.69
N LEU A 569 4.01 20.66 -33.48
CA LEU A 569 5.09 21.63 -33.50
C LEU A 569 5.61 21.79 -32.07
N PHE A 570 6.86 21.43 -31.85
CA PHE A 570 7.56 21.63 -30.59
C PHE A 570 8.35 22.93 -30.67
N GLU A 571 8.03 23.88 -29.79
CA GLU A 571 8.75 25.15 -29.67
C GLU A 571 9.77 25.04 -28.54
N ASP A 572 10.97 25.61 -28.71
CA ASP A 572 11.91 25.66 -27.60
C ASP A 572 11.35 26.55 -26.49
N ARG A 573 11.55 26.12 -25.24
CA ARG A 573 11.09 26.86 -24.06
C ARG A 573 11.57 28.31 -24.06
N ILE A 574 10.72 29.20 -23.59
CA ILE A 574 11.02 30.64 -23.47
C ILE A 574 11.87 30.91 -22.22
N TYR A 575 11.65 30.15 -21.14
CA TYR A 575 12.36 30.25 -19.87
C TYR A 575 12.93 28.88 -19.43
N GLY A 576 14.13 28.85 -18.83
CA GLY A 576 14.78 27.64 -18.27
C GLY A 576 15.84 26.93 -19.17
N GLN A 577 16.60 25.97 -18.60
CA GLN A 577 17.64 25.20 -19.28
C GLN A 577 17.29 23.71 -19.49
N SER A 578 17.88 23.07 -20.51
CA SER A 578 17.58 21.68 -20.91
C SER A 578 18.21 20.71 -19.94
N LYS A 579 17.43 19.74 -19.45
CA LYS A 579 17.86 18.77 -18.44
C LYS A 579 18.21 17.38 -19.01
N LEU A 580 17.97 17.13 -20.30
CA LEU A 580 18.24 15.85 -20.96
C LEU A 580 19.65 15.81 -21.57
N GLY A 581 20.52 14.93 -21.05
CA GLY A 581 21.94 14.84 -21.41
C GLY A 581 22.35 13.50 -22.06
N LEU A 582 23.55 13.46 -22.65
CA LEU A 582 24.09 12.27 -23.36
C LEU A 582 24.22 11.04 -22.44
N SER A 583 24.50 11.25 -21.16
CA SER A 583 24.66 10.19 -20.14
C SER A 583 23.38 9.41 -19.87
N GLU A 584 22.22 10.06 -19.89
CA GLU A 584 20.92 9.43 -19.65
C GLU A 584 20.51 8.51 -20.81
N ILE A 585 20.87 8.89 -22.04
CA ILE A 585 20.64 8.08 -23.25
C ILE A 585 21.46 6.78 -23.17
N VAL A 586 22.74 6.86 -22.79
CA VAL A 586 23.63 5.70 -22.63
C VAL A 586 23.13 4.74 -21.55
N GLN A 587 22.59 5.28 -20.45
CA GLN A 587 22.05 4.47 -19.36
C GLN A 587 20.80 3.69 -19.79
N PHE A 588 19.93 4.30 -20.59
CA PHE A 588 18.76 3.62 -21.19
C PHE A 588 19.19 2.48 -22.12
N THR A 589 20.15 2.73 -23.03
CA THR A 589 20.60 1.70 -23.99
C THR A 589 21.19 0.46 -23.28
N ARG A 590 21.88 0.65 -22.15
CA ARG A 590 22.40 -0.45 -21.34
C ARG A 590 21.32 -1.26 -20.63
N GLY A 591 20.24 -0.62 -20.16
CA GLY A 591 19.12 -1.32 -19.51
C GLY A 591 18.28 -2.17 -20.46
N LEU A 592 18.17 -1.75 -21.72
CA LEU A 592 17.38 -2.40 -22.76
C LEU A 592 17.96 -3.71 -23.27
N LEU A 593 19.28 -3.82 -23.32
CA LEU A 593 19.96 -5.05 -23.73
C LEU A 593 19.91 -6.14 -22.63
N GLY A 594 19.34 -5.85 -21.45
CA GLY A 594 19.28 -6.77 -20.31
C GLY A 594 17.92 -7.41 -20.01
N SER A 595 16.81 -7.02 -20.65
CA SER A 595 15.46 -7.29 -20.15
C SER A 595 14.57 -8.26 -20.97
N GLN A 596 15.14 -9.16 -21.78
CA GLN A 596 14.37 -10.19 -22.52
C GLN A 596 14.37 -11.60 -21.87
N ASN A 597 14.82 -11.76 -20.62
CA ASN A 597 14.91 -13.09 -20.01
C ASN A 597 13.57 -13.55 -19.38
N GLN A 598 13.12 -14.74 -19.81
CA GLN A 598 12.14 -15.59 -19.13
C GLN A 598 12.55 -15.75 -17.65
N LEU A 599 11.61 -15.55 -16.71
CA LEU A 599 11.87 -15.69 -15.27
C LEU A 599 12.09 -17.17 -14.93
N GLN A 600 13.35 -17.58 -14.90
CA GLN A 600 13.77 -18.90 -14.45
C GLN A 600 13.73 -18.97 -12.91
N CYS A 601 13.10 -20.01 -12.37
CA CYS A 601 12.94 -20.20 -10.93
C CYS A 601 13.71 -21.43 -10.43
N ILE A 602 14.44 -21.29 -9.33
CA ILE A 602 15.14 -22.38 -8.65
C ILE A 602 14.64 -22.41 -7.21
N THR A 603 14.28 -23.60 -6.72
CA THR A 603 13.77 -23.78 -5.35
C THR A 603 14.91 -24.12 -4.40
N GLY A 604 14.70 -23.93 -3.09
CA GLY A 604 15.73 -24.27 -2.12
C GLY A 604 15.34 -24.08 -0.68
N THR A 605 16.27 -24.40 0.22
CA THR A 605 16.08 -24.34 1.67
C THR A 605 16.99 -23.31 2.32
N PHE A 606 16.46 -22.60 3.31
CA PHE A 606 17.21 -21.69 4.16
C PHE A 606 17.17 -22.20 5.61
N LEU A 607 18.32 -22.64 6.12
CA LEU A 607 18.48 -23.18 7.46
C LEU A 607 19.21 -22.17 8.35
N ASN A 608 18.46 -21.44 9.17
CA ASN A 608 19.04 -20.58 10.21
C ASN A 608 19.29 -21.38 11.49
N LYS A 609 20.54 -21.32 11.97
CA LYS A 609 20.93 -21.80 13.30
C LYS A 609 20.80 -20.63 14.28
N ASN A 610 20.22 -20.89 15.45
CA ASN A 610 19.97 -19.84 16.45
C ASN A 610 21.19 -19.52 17.32
N THR A 611 22.23 -20.36 17.30
CA THR A 611 23.47 -20.14 18.07
C THR A 611 24.69 -20.21 17.19
N ALA A 612 25.70 -19.40 17.51
CA ALA A 612 26.99 -19.41 16.81
C ALA A 612 27.65 -20.81 16.88
N ASP A 613 27.51 -21.48 18.02
CA ASP A 613 28.10 -22.79 18.24
C ASP A 613 27.44 -23.86 17.37
N SER A 614 26.10 -23.90 17.30
CA SER A 614 25.40 -24.86 16.43
C SER A 614 25.69 -24.64 14.94
N PHE A 615 25.96 -23.41 14.52
CA PHE A 615 26.41 -23.11 13.16
C PHE A 615 27.85 -23.58 12.90
N LYS A 616 28.75 -23.35 13.86
CA LYS A 616 30.16 -23.75 13.76
C LYS A 616 30.34 -25.27 13.83
N SER A 617 29.62 -25.94 14.73
CA SER A 617 29.74 -27.38 14.98
C SER A 617 29.01 -28.25 13.97
N MET A 618 28.09 -27.69 13.19
CA MET A 618 27.39 -28.41 12.12
C MET A 618 28.38 -29.10 11.18
N ASP A 619 28.10 -30.33 10.74
CA ASP A 619 28.83 -30.96 9.65
C ASP A 619 28.24 -30.51 8.30
N LYS A 620 29.02 -29.73 7.56
CA LYS A 620 28.58 -29.11 6.29
C LYS A 620 28.66 -30.11 5.15
N ALA A 621 29.54 -31.12 5.27
CA ALA A 621 29.65 -32.19 4.30
C ALA A 621 28.47 -33.16 4.48
N GLU A 622 28.11 -33.51 5.70
CA GLU A 622 26.92 -34.33 5.96
C GLU A 622 25.65 -33.63 5.47
N HIS A 623 25.46 -32.34 5.82
CA HIS A 623 24.29 -31.56 5.40
C HIS A 623 24.06 -31.54 3.89
N ILE A 624 25.12 -31.28 3.10
CA ILE A 624 24.97 -31.25 1.63
C ILE A 624 24.69 -32.64 1.05
N ASN A 625 25.21 -33.71 1.68
CA ASN A 625 24.94 -35.08 1.26
C ASN A 625 23.52 -35.52 1.63
N GLU A 626 23.02 -35.18 2.81
CA GLU A 626 21.63 -35.45 3.20
C GLU A 626 20.64 -34.74 2.28
N PHE A 627 20.89 -33.45 2.01
CA PHE A 627 20.09 -32.69 1.06
C PHE A 627 20.17 -33.26 -0.36
N GLY A 628 21.34 -33.78 -0.74
CA GLY A 628 21.56 -34.45 -2.02
C GLY A 628 20.79 -35.76 -2.21
N LYS A 629 20.44 -36.47 -1.14
CA LYS A 629 19.67 -37.73 -1.23
C LYS A 629 18.33 -37.53 -1.94
N GLU A 630 17.59 -36.49 -1.57
CA GLU A 630 16.30 -36.16 -2.20
C GLU A 630 16.47 -35.81 -3.69
N ILE A 631 17.53 -35.07 -4.03
CA ILE A 631 17.86 -34.73 -5.42
C ILE A 631 18.18 -36.01 -6.21
N TRP A 632 18.93 -36.94 -5.61
CA TRP A 632 19.30 -38.20 -6.25
C TRP A 632 18.11 -39.14 -6.43
N GLU A 633 17.25 -39.27 -5.42
CA GLU A 633 15.98 -40.01 -5.52
C GLU A 633 15.13 -39.46 -6.68
N PHE A 634 15.07 -38.14 -6.83
CA PHE A 634 14.37 -37.53 -7.95
C PHE A 634 15.06 -37.82 -9.29
N ILE A 635 16.39 -37.61 -9.41
CA ILE A 635 17.18 -37.90 -10.63
C ILE A 635 16.95 -39.33 -11.12
N THR A 636 16.96 -40.31 -10.22
CA THR A 636 16.78 -41.73 -10.58
C THR A 636 15.33 -42.11 -10.91
N SER A 637 14.37 -41.26 -10.59
CA SER A 637 12.95 -41.47 -10.92
C SER A 637 12.66 -41.16 -12.39
N LYS A 638 11.61 -41.79 -12.94
CA LYS A 638 11.11 -41.48 -14.29
C LYS A 638 10.55 -40.05 -14.41
N ASN A 639 10.18 -39.41 -13.30
CA ASN A 639 9.63 -38.05 -13.32
C ASN A 639 10.70 -36.98 -13.61
N SER A 640 11.98 -37.30 -13.41
CA SER A 640 13.08 -36.37 -13.66
C SER A 640 13.16 -35.87 -15.11
N ILE A 641 12.70 -36.65 -16.09
CA ILE A 641 12.67 -36.22 -17.49
C ILE A 641 11.50 -35.27 -17.79
N VAL A 642 10.40 -35.41 -17.04
CA VAL A 642 9.17 -34.63 -17.22
C VAL A 642 9.32 -33.22 -16.64
N GLU A 643 9.93 -33.14 -15.46
CA GLU A 643 10.11 -31.89 -14.70
C GLU A 643 11.59 -31.75 -14.25
N PRO A 644 12.54 -31.65 -15.19
CA PRO A 644 13.97 -31.70 -14.89
C PRO A 644 14.46 -30.53 -14.01
N GLU A 645 13.75 -29.41 -14.01
CA GLU A 645 13.99 -28.28 -13.12
C GLU A 645 13.85 -28.60 -11.64
N LYS A 646 13.10 -29.65 -11.24
CA LYS A 646 12.99 -30.07 -9.84
C LYS A 646 14.28 -30.69 -9.29
N MET A 647 15.21 -31.09 -10.15
CA MET A 647 16.58 -31.47 -9.76
C MET A 647 17.40 -30.27 -9.29
N LEU A 648 17.03 -29.05 -9.69
CA LEU A 648 17.73 -27.82 -9.36
C LEU A 648 17.27 -27.32 -8.00
N LYS A 649 18.11 -27.55 -6.99
CA LYS A 649 17.90 -27.04 -5.64
C LYS A 649 19.08 -26.24 -5.13
N ILE A 650 18.82 -25.29 -4.24
CA ILE A 650 19.84 -24.57 -3.47
C ILE A 650 19.63 -24.78 -1.97
N THR A 651 20.69 -24.68 -1.19
CA THR A 651 20.59 -24.64 0.27
C THR A 651 21.48 -23.55 0.83
N ILE A 652 20.98 -22.83 1.84
CA ILE A 652 21.70 -21.77 2.53
C ILE A 652 21.68 -22.11 4.02
N ILE A 653 22.86 -22.15 4.64
CA ILE A 653 22.98 -22.21 6.10
C ILE A 653 23.35 -20.83 6.63
N ALA A 654 22.75 -20.41 7.74
CA ALA A 654 23.00 -19.09 8.31
C ALA A 654 23.03 -19.09 9.85
N TYR A 655 23.67 -18.07 10.41
CA TYR A 655 23.58 -17.66 11.81
C TYR A 655 23.49 -16.13 11.88
N SER A 656 22.54 -15.63 12.66
CA SER A 656 22.27 -14.19 12.79
C SER A 656 22.44 -13.76 14.25
N ASP A 657 23.41 -12.89 14.53
CA ASP A 657 23.53 -12.18 15.81
C ASP A 657 22.79 -10.85 15.68
N LEU A 658 21.50 -10.88 16.05
CA LEU A 658 20.60 -9.74 15.96
C LEU A 658 20.94 -8.60 16.92
N LYS A 659 21.69 -8.87 18.01
CA LYS A 659 22.12 -7.83 18.94
C LYS A 659 23.22 -6.97 18.33
N LYS A 660 24.10 -7.58 17.53
CA LYS A 660 25.21 -6.89 16.86
C LYS A 660 24.94 -6.58 15.39
N TYR A 661 23.79 -7.01 14.85
CA TYR A 661 23.46 -6.92 13.42
C TYR A 661 24.52 -7.60 12.54
N HIS A 662 25.02 -8.74 13.00
CA HIS A 662 26.08 -9.52 12.37
C HIS A 662 25.48 -10.80 11.77
N PHE A 663 25.67 -11.00 10.47
CA PHE A 663 25.06 -12.10 9.72
C PHE A 663 26.15 -12.97 9.11
N TYR A 664 26.08 -14.27 9.37
CA TYR A 664 26.96 -15.29 8.80
C TYR A 664 26.13 -16.21 7.93
N HIS A 665 26.56 -16.47 6.70
CA HIS A 665 25.82 -17.36 5.80
C HIS A 665 26.76 -18.11 4.85
N TRP A 666 26.33 -19.28 4.39
CA TRP A 666 27.05 -20.06 3.39
C TRP A 666 26.04 -20.72 2.46
N MET A 667 26.16 -20.44 1.16
CA MET A 667 25.30 -21.00 0.12
C MET A 667 25.94 -22.24 -0.51
N ALA A 668 25.12 -23.21 -0.88
CA ALA A 668 25.51 -24.35 -1.68
C ALA A 668 24.56 -24.56 -2.87
N PHE A 669 25.13 -25.06 -3.96
CA PHE A 669 24.47 -25.54 -5.17
C PHE A 669 24.68 -27.06 -5.28
N PRO A 670 23.87 -27.88 -4.57
CA PRO A 670 24.16 -29.29 -4.39
C PRO A 670 24.08 -30.04 -5.72
N VAL A 671 25.21 -30.64 -6.12
CA VAL A 671 25.32 -31.43 -7.34
C VAL A 671 25.99 -32.78 -7.06
N PRO A 672 25.55 -33.86 -7.72
CA PRO A 672 26.16 -35.18 -7.54
C PRO A 672 27.57 -35.22 -8.15
N MET A 673 28.49 -35.91 -7.49
CA MET A 673 29.81 -36.24 -8.05
C MET A 673 29.72 -37.29 -9.17
N TYR A 674 28.61 -38.01 -9.29
CA TYR A 674 28.28 -38.87 -10.43
C TYR A 674 27.55 -38.05 -11.51
N PRO A 675 27.79 -38.30 -12.81
CA PRO A 675 28.78 -39.21 -13.38
C PRO A 675 30.15 -38.54 -13.43
N PHE A 676 31.19 -39.34 -13.67
CA PHE A 676 32.46 -38.80 -14.14
C PHE A 676 32.35 -38.50 -15.64
N ALA A 677 32.82 -37.35 -16.08
CA ALA A 677 32.78 -36.95 -17.48
C ALA A 677 34.16 -36.43 -17.89
N THR A 678 34.67 -36.96 -18.99
CA THR A 678 35.94 -36.53 -19.60
C THR A 678 35.63 -35.62 -20.78
N LEU A 679 36.20 -34.42 -20.80
CA LEU A 679 36.09 -33.51 -21.94
C LEU A 679 37.00 -33.98 -23.07
N LEU A 680 36.42 -34.27 -24.23
CA LEU A 680 37.15 -34.68 -25.44
C LEU A 680 37.43 -33.49 -26.36
N ASN A 681 36.41 -32.64 -26.58
CA ASN A 681 36.51 -31.51 -27.50
C ASN A 681 35.56 -30.36 -27.12
N VAL A 682 35.91 -29.15 -27.55
CA VAL A 682 35.08 -27.93 -27.43
C VAL A 682 34.91 -27.34 -28.82
N GLN A 683 33.65 -27.09 -29.21
CA GLN A 683 33.31 -26.47 -30.48
C GLN A 683 32.40 -25.26 -30.25
N THR A 684 32.44 -24.30 -31.15
CA THR A 684 31.47 -23.20 -31.22
C THR A 684 30.43 -23.49 -32.30
N LEU A 685 29.23 -22.91 -32.14
CA LEU A 685 28.18 -22.98 -33.15
C LEU A 685 28.39 -21.89 -34.21
N GLU A 686 28.02 -22.20 -35.46
CA GLU A 686 27.96 -21.21 -36.53
C GLU A 686 26.78 -20.24 -36.32
N HIS A 687 26.88 -19.02 -36.86
CA HIS A 687 25.87 -17.97 -36.69
C HIS A 687 24.45 -18.41 -37.11
N THR A 688 24.35 -19.18 -38.20
CA THR A 688 23.07 -19.70 -38.72
C THR A 688 22.43 -20.73 -37.78
N GLN A 689 23.23 -21.59 -37.15
CA GLN A 689 22.77 -22.58 -36.18
C GLN A 689 22.26 -21.88 -34.91
N ILE A 690 22.96 -20.82 -34.50
CA ILE A 690 22.59 -19.99 -33.35
C ILE A 690 21.22 -19.34 -33.57
N GLU A 691 21.01 -18.69 -34.71
CA GLU A 691 19.72 -18.05 -35.00
C GLU A 691 18.57 -19.06 -35.01
N SER A 692 18.79 -20.23 -35.61
CA SER A 692 17.79 -21.31 -35.65
C SER A 692 17.42 -21.79 -34.24
N ILE A 693 18.41 -22.17 -33.42
CA ILE A 693 18.19 -22.65 -32.05
C ILE A 693 17.57 -21.57 -31.17
N SER A 694 18.02 -20.31 -31.30
CA SER A 694 17.52 -19.19 -30.50
C SER A 694 16.03 -18.95 -30.72
N SER A 695 15.59 -18.95 -31.98
CA SER A 695 14.18 -18.74 -32.32
C SER A 695 13.27 -19.85 -31.76
N GLN A 696 13.73 -21.09 -31.81
CA GLN A 696 12.98 -22.26 -31.33
C GLN A 696 12.93 -22.34 -29.81
N LEU A 697 14.04 -22.06 -29.11
CA LEU A 697 14.07 -22.02 -27.64
C LEU A 697 13.06 -20.99 -27.08
N GLN A 698 12.99 -19.81 -27.72
CA GLN A 698 12.04 -18.76 -27.34
C GLN A 698 10.58 -19.20 -27.56
N LEU A 699 10.31 -19.93 -28.65
CA LEU A 699 8.97 -20.40 -29.00
C LEU A 699 8.51 -21.55 -28.09
N LEU A 700 9.41 -22.47 -27.75
CA LEU A 700 9.15 -23.63 -26.86
C LEU A 700 9.10 -23.26 -25.38
N LYS A 701 9.57 -22.06 -25.02
CA LYS A 701 9.67 -21.57 -23.63
C LYS A 701 10.45 -22.52 -22.74
N VAL A 702 11.64 -22.91 -23.19
CA VAL A 702 12.54 -23.76 -22.40
C VAL A 702 13.13 -22.97 -21.24
N ASP A 703 12.99 -23.48 -20.01
CA ASP A 703 13.58 -22.86 -18.83
C ASP A 703 15.08 -23.18 -18.70
N PHE A 704 15.45 -24.45 -18.49
CA PHE A 704 16.85 -24.83 -18.23
C PHE A 704 17.41 -25.91 -19.16
N TYR A 705 16.62 -26.91 -19.51
CA TYR A 705 17.11 -28.11 -20.21
C TYR A 705 16.29 -28.42 -21.45
N PHE A 706 16.97 -28.85 -22.50
CA PHE A 706 16.40 -29.20 -23.79
C PHE A 706 17.28 -30.23 -24.50
N PHE A 707 16.88 -30.65 -25.69
CA PHE A 707 17.80 -31.29 -26.61
C PHE A 707 17.54 -30.80 -28.03
N VAL A 708 18.51 -31.05 -28.90
CA VAL A 708 18.47 -30.67 -30.30
C VAL A 708 18.70 -31.92 -31.12
N GLU A 709 17.74 -32.22 -31.97
CA GLU A 709 17.85 -33.22 -33.03
C GLU A 709 18.47 -32.52 -34.24
N TYR A 710 19.49 -33.13 -34.85
CA TYR A 710 20.15 -32.52 -36.02
C TYR A 710 20.44 -33.51 -37.14
N SER A 711 20.35 -33.01 -38.39
CA SER A 711 20.69 -33.76 -39.61
C SER A 711 21.26 -32.80 -40.66
N GLU A 712 22.52 -32.99 -41.04
CA GLU A 712 23.34 -32.21 -41.99
C GLU A 712 23.31 -30.66 -41.84
N LYS A 713 22.14 -30.01 -41.95
CA LYS A 713 21.92 -28.56 -41.81
C LYS A 713 20.70 -28.16 -40.98
N ASP A 714 19.78 -29.07 -40.69
CA ASP A 714 18.56 -28.77 -39.93
C ASP A 714 18.74 -29.09 -38.44
N PHE A 715 18.37 -28.13 -37.59
CA PHE A 715 18.37 -28.24 -36.13
C PHE A 715 16.95 -28.07 -35.63
N THR A 716 16.43 -29.06 -34.91
CA THR A 716 15.11 -29.01 -34.30
C THR A 716 15.27 -29.10 -32.79
N VAL A 717 14.86 -28.06 -32.08
CA VAL A 717 14.90 -27.99 -30.62
C VAL A 717 13.65 -28.66 -30.06
N HIS A 718 13.82 -29.48 -29.03
CA HIS A 718 12.74 -30.18 -28.34
C HIS A 718 12.89 -30.00 -26.82
N LYS A 719 11.79 -30.15 -26.09
CA LYS A 719 11.86 -30.18 -24.62
C LYS A 719 12.47 -31.49 -24.17
N LEU A 720 13.19 -31.49 -23.05
CA LEU A 720 13.87 -32.71 -22.57
C LEU A 720 12.88 -33.87 -22.32
N PHE A 721 11.62 -33.59 -21.97
CA PHE A 721 10.55 -34.57 -21.83
C PHE A 721 10.32 -35.44 -23.07
N ASP A 722 10.57 -34.92 -24.28
CA ASP A 722 10.34 -35.62 -25.54
C ASP A 722 11.50 -36.56 -25.91
N LEU A 723 12.60 -36.57 -25.16
CA LEU A 723 13.78 -37.37 -25.48
C LEU A 723 13.50 -38.89 -25.60
N PRO A 724 12.71 -39.55 -24.72
CA PRO A 724 12.46 -40.98 -24.80
C PRO A 724 11.76 -41.45 -26.08
N SER A 725 10.97 -40.59 -26.73
CA SER A 725 10.24 -40.96 -27.96
C SER A 725 11.09 -40.80 -29.21
N ILE A 726 12.18 -40.03 -29.15
CA ILE A 726 13.00 -39.66 -30.30
C ILE A 726 14.35 -40.38 -30.29
N ILE A 727 14.80 -40.89 -29.15
CA ILE A 727 16.14 -41.46 -28.98
C ILE A 727 16.45 -42.65 -29.91
N ASP A 728 15.45 -43.46 -30.25
CA ASP A 728 15.61 -44.64 -31.12
C ASP A 728 15.37 -44.32 -32.61
N SER A 729 15.19 -43.04 -32.98
CA SER A 729 14.91 -42.61 -34.36
C SER A 729 16.12 -42.69 -35.31
N GLY A 730 17.31 -43.00 -34.78
CA GLY A 730 18.56 -43.12 -35.56
C GLY A 730 19.17 -41.78 -35.97
N LYS A 731 18.65 -40.65 -35.49
CA LYS A 731 19.17 -39.30 -35.73
C LYS A 731 20.13 -38.87 -34.62
N ASP A 732 21.04 -37.96 -34.95
CA ASP A 732 21.99 -37.45 -33.98
C ASP A 732 21.33 -36.46 -33.00
N ILE A 733 21.77 -36.51 -31.74
CA ILE A 733 21.20 -35.73 -30.62
C ILE A 733 22.30 -34.91 -29.92
N ILE A 734 21.97 -33.66 -29.59
CA ILE A 734 22.76 -32.78 -28.73
C ILE A 734 21.91 -32.43 -27.52
N VAL A 735 22.34 -32.76 -26.31
CA VAL A 735 21.62 -32.36 -25.09
C VAL A 735 21.99 -30.92 -24.74
N GLY A 736 21.03 -30.10 -24.34
CA GLY A 736 21.19 -28.67 -24.14
C GLY A 736 20.92 -28.21 -22.71
N VAL A 737 21.74 -27.27 -22.23
CA VAL A 737 21.53 -26.53 -20.99
C VAL A 737 21.58 -25.03 -21.26
N VAL A 738 20.60 -24.28 -20.74
CA VAL A 738 20.64 -22.81 -20.70
C VAL A 738 21.61 -22.41 -19.60
N ASP A 739 22.83 -22.04 -20.01
CA ASP A 739 23.98 -21.89 -19.12
C ASP A 739 24.28 -20.41 -18.83
N PHE A 740 24.43 -20.06 -17.54
CA PHE A 740 24.70 -18.69 -17.11
C PHE A 740 26.18 -18.39 -16.89
N SER A 741 27.06 -19.28 -17.34
CA SER A 741 28.49 -19.11 -17.11
C SER A 741 29.02 -17.88 -17.86
N SER A 742 29.77 -17.06 -17.15
CA SER A 742 30.60 -16.00 -17.73
C SER A 742 32.01 -16.50 -18.10
N VAL A 743 32.32 -17.77 -17.82
CA VAL A 743 33.64 -18.38 -18.03
C VAL A 743 33.62 -19.19 -19.33
N GLU A 744 34.53 -18.86 -20.25
CA GLU A 744 34.52 -19.28 -21.65
C GLU A 744 34.35 -20.79 -21.87
N ASN A 745 35.14 -21.64 -21.20
CA ASN A 745 35.10 -23.10 -21.41
C ASN A 745 34.54 -23.88 -20.22
N THR A 746 33.92 -23.21 -19.26
CA THR A 746 33.49 -23.83 -18.01
C THR A 746 31.99 -23.67 -17.83
N PRO A 747 31.18 -24.73 -17.94
CA PRO A 747 29.76 -24.60 -17.72
C PRO A 747 29.40 -24.47 -16.23
N THR A 748 28.20 -23.95 -15.95
CA THR A 748 27.71 -23.85 -14.57
C THR A 748 27.35 -25.22 -13.98
N TRP A 749 27.07 -25.22 -12.67
CA TRP A 749 26.64 -26.39 -11.91
C TRP A 749 25.39 -27.08 -12.48
N LEU A 750 24.58 -26.37 -13.26
CA LEU A 750 23.39 -26.88 -13.96
C LEU A 750 23.71 -28.10 -14.84
N THR A 751 24.94 -28.22 -15.31
CA THR A 751 25.36 -29.33 -16.16
C THR A 751 25.39 -30.68 -15.44
N ARG A 752 25.79 -30.71 -14.16
CA ARG A 752 25.99 -31.99 -13.47
C ARG A 752 24.70 -32.78 -13.23
N PRO A 753 23.58 -32.17 -12.79
CA PRO A 753 22.30 -32.86 -12.69
C PRO A 753 21.83 -33.43 -14.03
N LEU A 754 22.01 -32.68 -15.12
CA LEU A 754 21.65 -33.14 -16.46
C LEU A 754 22.47 -34.37 -16.87
N LEU A 755 23.80 -34.32 -16.70
CA LEU A 755 24.66 -35.48 -17.00
C LEU A 755 24.31 -36.70 -16.13
N ALA A 756 23.94 -36.50 -14.87
CA ALA A 756 23.48 -37.57 -13.99
C ALA A 756 22.18 -38.21 -14.45
N LEU A 757 21.21 -37.39 -14.88
CA LEU A 757 19.97 -37.87 -15.49
C LEU A 757 20.26 -38.67 -16.76
N ILE A 758 21.07 -38.13 -17.68
CA ILE A 758 21.41 -38.79 -18.95
C ILE A 758 22.13 -40.11 -18.71
N ALA A 759 23.17 -40.13 -17.87
CA ALA A 759 23.93 -41.35 -17.58
C ALA A 759 23.09 -42.44 -16.89
N TYR A 760 22.08 -42.06 -16.11
CA TYR A 760 21.23 -43.01 -15.41
C TYR A 760 20.15 -43.61 -16.34
N HIS A 761 19.43 -42.77 -17.08
CA HIS A 761 18.26 -43.16 -17.88
C HIS A 761 18.58 -43.48 -19.34
N PHE A 762 19.61 -42.86 -19.92
CA PHE A 762 19.97 -42.97 -21.33
C PHE A 762 21.48 -43.28 -21.51
N PRO A 763 21.99 -44.39 -20.95
CA PRO A 763 23.40 -44.74 -21.03
C PRO A 763 23.92 -44.89 -22.47
N GLN A 764 23.05 -45.16 -23.45
CA GLN A 764 23.38 -45.22 -24.87
C GLN A 764 23.88 -43.89 -25.45
N LEU A 765 23.53 -42.75 -24.83
CA LEU A 765 23.99 -41.42 -25.27
C LEU A 765 25.34 -41.02 -24.69
N CYS A 766 25.90 -41.80 -23.75
CA CYS A 766 27.03 -41.36 -22.93
C CYS A 766 28.39 -41.39 -23.64
N SER A 767 28.54 -42.24 -24.66
CA SER A 767 29.75 -42.28 -25.48
C SER A 767 29.71 -41.16 -26.52
N ASN A 768 30.71 -40.28 -26.54
CA ASN A 768 30.77 -39.10 -27.40
C ASN A 768 29.53 -38.18 -27.30
N LEU A 769 28.98 -38.02 -26.08
CA LEU A 769 27.83 -37.14 -25.81
C LEU A 769 28.16 -35.70 -26.23
N LYS A 770 27.30 -35.10 -27.05
CA LYS A 770 27.35 -33.66 -27.34
C LYS A 770 26.47 -32.90 -26.36
N LEU A 771 27.07 -31.98 -25.61
CA LEU A 771 26.40 -31.08 -24.68
C LEU A 771 26.49 -29.63 -25.18
N LEU A 772 25.36 -29.02 -25.53
CA LEU A 772 25.26 -27.61 -25.85
C LEU A 772 25.05 -26.79 -24.59
N CYS A 773 26.04 -25.98 -24.22
CA CYS A 773 25.91 -24.93 -23.22
C CYS A 773 25.45 -23.65 -23.91
N TRP A 774 24.14 -23.39 -23.87
CA TRP A 774 23.53 -22.25 -24.51
C TRP A 774 23.72 -20.98 -23.68
N ARG A 775 24.56 -20.07 -24.18
CA ARG A 775 24.96 -18.80 -23.56
C ARG A 775 24.73 -17.63 -24.51
N ASN A 776 23.53 -17.57 -25.08
CA ASN A 776 23.17 -16.47 -25.95
C ASN A 776 22.69 -15.28 -25.12
N PHE A 777 23.61 -14.39 -24.75
CA PHE A 777 23.31 -13.11 -24.13
C PHE A 777 23.20 -12.04 -25.21
N ALA A 778 22.34 -11.04 -25.03
CA ALA A 778 21.85 -10.09 -26.04
C ALA A 778 22.87 -9.40 -26.99
N ASN A 779 24.19 -9.49 -26.75
CA ASN A 779 25.22 -8.85 -27.59
C ASN A 779 26.35 -9.79 -28.05
N GLU A 780 26.49 -10.99 -27.49
CA GLU A 780 27.56 -11.94 -27.83
C GLU A 780 27.06 -13.35 -27.55
N ASN A 781 27.06 -14.21 -28.57
CA ASN A 781 26.85 -15.62 -28.32
C ASN A 781 28.15 -16.28 -27.87
N LYS A 782 28.17 -16.77 -26.62
CA LYS A 782 29.28 -17.55 -26.04
C LYS A 782 28.93 -19.03 -25.89
N SER A 783 27.95 -19.49 -26.66
CA SER A 783 27.50 -20.88 -26.62
C SER A 783 28.60 -21.80 -27.12
N ILE A 784 28.78 -22.90 -26.42
CA ILE A 784 29.78 -23.92 -26.73
C ILE A 784 29.11 -25.28 -26.78
N VAL A 785 29.62 -26.16 -27.63
CA VAL A 785 29.29 -27.58 -27.66
C VAL A 785 30.47 -28.35 -27.11
N LEU A 786 30.25 -29.04 -26.00
CA LEU A 786 31.23 -29.93 -25.38
C LEU A 786 30.99 -31.35 -25.89
N THR A 787 32.04 -32.01 -26.37
CA THR A 787 32.02 -33.45 -26.62
C THR A 787 32.59 -34.16 -25.40
N LEU A 788 31.78 -35.00 -24.77
CA LEU A 788 32.07 -35.63 -23.49
C LEU A 788 32.03 -37.16 -23.62
N ASP A 789 32.93 -37.83 -22.91
CA ASP A 789 32.77 -39.26 -22.60
C ASP A 789 32.31 -39.39 -21.15
N VAL A 790 31.09 -39.91 -20.96
CA VAL A 790 30.41 -39.93 -19.66
C VAL A 790 30.37 -41.35 -19.12
N SER A 791 30.81 -41.54 -17.87
CA SER A 791 30.80 -42.86 -17.23
C SER A 791 29.37 -43.37 -17.04
N THR A 792 29.09 -44.60 -17.49
CA THR A 792 27.79 -45.26 -17.34
C THR A 792 27.70 -46.21 -16.15
N GLU A 793 28.82 -46.42 -15.42
CA GLU A 793 28.85 -47.28 -14.24
C GLU A 793 28.05 -46.66 -13.10
N ARG A 794 26.88 -47.23 -12.82
CA ARG A 794 25.95 -46.72 -11.82
C ARG A 794 26.54 -46.84 -10.41
N PRO A 795 26.38 -45.82 -9.55
CA PRO A 795 26.89 -45.87 -8.18
C PRO A 795 26.10 -46.87 -7.33
N GLN A 796 26.79 -47.53 -6.40
CA GLN A 796 26.14 -48.31 -5.34
C GLN A 796 25.54 -47.34 -4.31
N GLY A 797 24.27 -46.97 -4.50
CA GLY A 797 23.53 -46.05 -3.62
C GLY A 797 23.60 -44.59 -4.05
N THR A 798 23.48 -43.67 -3.09
CA THR A 798 23.51 -42.22 -3.35
C THR A 798 24.97 -41.75 -3.50
N PRO A 799 25.34 -41.09 -4.61
CA PRO A 799 26.69 -40.54 -4.79
C PRO A 799 26.93 -39.37 -3.82
N LYS A 800 28.20 -39.03 -3.56
CA LYS A 800 28.54 -37.84 -2.79
C LYS A 800 28.11 -36.57 -3.51
N PHE A 801 27.64 -35.58 -2.76
CA PHE A 801 27.28 -34.26 -3.25
C PHE A 801 28.32 -33.20 -2.87
N VAL A 802 28.51 -32.24 -3.78
CA VAL A 802 29.37 -31.06 -3.62
C VAL A 802 28.62 -29.80 -4.04
N GLY A 803 29.20 -28.62 -3.85
CA GLY A 803 28.59 -27.37 -4.34
C GLY A 803 28.65 -26.17 -3.40
N TRP A 804 29.39 -26.24 -2.29
CA TRP A 804 29.59 -25.09 -1.41
C TRP A 804 30.27 -23.92 -2.13
N GLU A 805 29.73 -22.72 -1.97
CA GLU A 805 30.28 -21.50 -2.54
C GLU A 805 31.62 -21.14 -1.88
N LYS A 806 32.51 -20.45 -2.62
CA LYS A 806 33.68 -19.81 -2.02
C LYS A 806 33.28 -18.44 -1.46
N ASN A 807 33.84 -18.06 -0.32
CA ASN A 807 33.66 -16.71 0.21
C ASN A 807 34.39 -15.66 -0.64
N SER A 808 34.21 -14.39 -0.29
CA SER A 808 34.86 -13.24 -0.95
C SER A 808 36.40 -13.30 -0.99
N ARG A 809 37.03 -14.18 -0.20
CA ARG A 809 38.49 -14.43 -0.20
C ARG A 809 38.88 -15.66 -1.04
N GLY A 810 37.96 -16.24 -1.79
CA GLY A 810 38.19 -17.43 -2.60
C GLY A 810 38.37 -18.73 -1.82
N LYS A 811 38.05 -18.76 -0.52
CA LYS A 811 38.15 -19.96 0.34
C LYS A 811 36.77 -20.57 0.58
N TYR A 812 36.71 -21.88 0.74
CA TYR A 812 35.48 -22.55 1.19
C TYR A 812 35.22 -22.21 2.66
N GLY A 813 34.17 -21.44 2.90
CA GLY A 813 33.74 -21.04 4.23
C GLY A 813 32.61 -20.02 4.17
N PRO A 814 31.95 -19.73 5.31
CA PRO A 814 30.85 -18.78 5.37
C PRO A 814 31.30 -17.34 5.05
N ASN A 815 30.38 -16.57 4.47
CA ASN A 815 30.45 -15.13 4.33
C ASN A 815 29.95 -14.44 5.62
N PHE A 816 30.44 -13.22 5.85
CA PHE A 816 30.07 -12.37 6.99
C PHE A 816 29.66 -10.99 6.50
N THR A 817 28.56 -10.47 7.05
CA THR A 817 28.02 -9.15 6.74
C THR A 817 27.66 -8.42 8.04
N ASN A 818 28.16 -7.19 8.20
CA ASN A 818 27.79 -6.30 9.29
C ASN A 818 26.77 -5.27 8.77
N LEU A 819 25.55 -5.32 9.28
CA LEU A 819 24.46 -4.41 8.89
C LEU A 819 24.11 -3.40 9.98
N SER A 820 24.93 -3.25 11.02
CA SER A 820 24.66 -2.29 12.10
C SER A 820 24.52 -0.85 11.60
N THR A 821 25.30 -0.42 10.61
CA THR A 821 25.18 0.92 10.04
C THR A 821 23.86 1.19 9.33
N THR A 822 23.13 0.14 8.93
CA THR A 822 21.86 0.22 8.20
C THR A 822 20.66 -0.28 9.01
N MET A 823 20.88 -0.97 10.14
CA MET A 823 19.83 -1.61 10.93
C MET A 823 19.81 -1.22 12.41
N ASP A 824 20.92 -0.71 12.97
CA ASP A 824 20.96 -0.26 14.36
C ASP A 824 20.26 1.10 14.49
N PRO A 825 19.10 1.19 15.18
CA PRO A 825 18.34 2.42 15.28
C PRO A 825 19.12 3.57 15.90
N ILE A 826 20.03 3.27 16.84
CA ILE A 826 20.85 4.29 17.52
C ILE A 826 21.86 4.88 16.53
N ARG A 827 22.54 4.04 15.75
CA ARG A 827 23.48 4.49 14.71
C ARG A 827 22.79 5.21 13.56
N LEU A 828 21.59 4.77 13.21
CA LEU A 828 20.76 5.43 12.19
C LEU A 828 20.33 6.82 12.65
N ALA A 829 19.89 6.97 13.91
CA ALA A 829 19.54 8.26 14.49
C ALA A 829 20.75 9.20 14.55
N ASP A 830 21.91 8.72 15.03
CA ASP A 830 23.16 9.50 15.07
C ASP A 830 23.60 9.93 13.66
N SER A 831 23.51 9.03 12.68
CA SER A 831 23.81 9.32 11.28
C SER A 831 22.86 10.36 10.68
N ALA A 832 21.56 10.28 11.00
CA ALA A 832 20.54 11.22 10.51
C ALA A 832 20.72 12.63 11.11
N VAL A 833 20.96 12.72 12.43
CA VAL A 833 21.24 14.00 13.10
C VAL A 833 22.54 14.61 12.56
N SER A 834 23.60 13.82 12.45
CA SER A 834 24.87 14.25 11.87
C SER A 834 24.72 14.73 10.42
N LEU A 835 23.90 14.05 9.62
CA LEU A 835 23.64 14.42 8.23
C LEU A 835 22.98 15.80 8.12
N ASN A 836 22.00 16.12 8.97
CA ASN A 836 21.35 17.44 8.94
C ASN A 836 22.36 18.59 9.16
N LEU A 837 23.25 18.43 10.14
CA LEU A 837 24.30 19.42 10.41
C LEU A 837 25.34 19.48 9.28
N LYS A 838 25.73 18.32 8.71
CA LYS A 838 26.62 18.26 7.54
C LYS A 838 25.99 18.93 6.31
N LEU A 839 24.68 18.83 6.12
CA LEU A 839 23.98 19.54 5.05
C LEU A 839 24.04 21.05 5.23
N MET A 840 23.89 21.56 6.46
CA MET A 840 24.08 23.00 6.74
C MET A 840 25.51 23.44 6.42
N LYS A 841 26.51 22.64 6.82
CA LYS A 841 27.92 22.89 6.47
C LYS A 841 28.12 22.93 4.95
N TRP A 842 27.67 21.91 4.23
CA TRP A 842 27.91 21.81 2.79
C TRP A 842 27.14 22.82 1.95
N ARG A 843 25.93 23.20 2.38
CA ARG A 843 25.05 24.07 1.59
C ARG A 843 25.17 25.55 1.91
N VAL A 844 25.45 25.89 3.17
CA VAL A 844 25.32 27.28 3.66
C VAL A 844 26.64 27.78 4.24
N ILE A 845 27.25 27.01 5.16
CA ILE A 845 28.42 27.47 5.92
C ILE A 845 29.55 26.42 5.86
N PRO A 846 30.34 26.36 4.77
CA PRO A 846 31.41 25.36 4.63
C PRO A 846 32.47 25.41 5.73
N SER A 847 32.65 26.58 6.36
CA SER A 847 33.57 26.80 7.49
C SER A 847 33.05 26.28 8.84
N LEU A 848 31.80 25.81 8.93
CA LEU A 848 31.22 25.30 10.16
C LEU A 848 31.99 24.07 10.66
N ASN A 849 32.50 24.15 11.89
CA ASN A 849 33.27 23.07 12.51
C ASN A 849 32.38 22.23 13.45
N LEU A 850 31.76 21.21 12.88
CA LEU A 850 30.86 20.31 13.60
C LEU A 850 31.57 19.46 14.66
N GLU A 851 32.82 19.06 14.40
CA GLU A 851 33.62 18.27 15.36
C GLU A 851 33.93 19.08 16.62
N LEU A 852 34.14 20.39 16.48
CA LEU A 852 34.30 21.28 17.62
C LEU A 852 33.02 21.35 18.47
N LEU A 853 31.85 21.47 17.86
CA LEU A 853 30.58 21.51 18.58
C LEU A 853 30.34 20.18 19.33
N GLU A 854 30.57 19.06 18.67
CA GLU A 854 30.35 17.71 19.23
C GLU A 854 31.21 17.45 20.48
N ARG A 855 32.48 17.87 20.45
CA ARG A 855 33.42 17.66 21.57
C ARG A 855 33.31 18.69 22.71
N THR A 856 32.64 19.82 22.49
CA THR A 856 32.55 20.90 23.49
C THR A 856 31.68 20.45 24.68
N LYS A 857 32.21 20.61 25.90
CA LYS A 857 31.52 20.28 27.15
C LYS A 857 30.80 21.49 27.72
N CYS A 858 29.48 21.39 27.84
CA CYS A 858 28.64 22.48 28.34
C CYS A 858 28.17 22.24 29.77
N LEU A 859 28.40 23.21 30.65
CA LEU A 859 27.86 23.25 32.02
C LEU A 859 26.66 24.20 32.07
N LEU A 860 25.49 23.68 32.43
CA LEU A 860 24.25 24.44 32.56
C LEU A 860 23.92 24.60 34.04
N LEU A 861 24.15 25.80 34.57
CA LEU A 861 23.82 26.15 35.94
C LEU A 861 22.37 26.63 36.00
N GLY A 862 21.47 25.72 36.38
CA GLY A 862 20.02 25.89 36.38
C GLY A 862 19.34 24.95 35.37
N ALA A 863 18.40 24.14 35.85
CA ALA A 863 17.57 23.23 35.06
C ALA A 863 16.10 23.69 34.98
N GLY A 864 15.86 25.00 35.20
CA GLY A 864 14.57 25.65 34.99
C GLY A 864 14.20 25.81 33.50
N THR A 865 13.33 26.76 33.19
CA THR A 865 12.82 26.97 31.81
C THR A 865 13.93 27.29 30.82
N LEU A 866 14.90 28.12 31.21
CA LEU A 866 16.06 28.43 30.40
C LEU A 866 16.98 27.21 30.22
N GLY A 867 17.27 26.49 31.31
CA GLY A 867 18.06 25.25 31.29
C GLY A 867 17.53 24.24 30.27
N CYS A 868 16.23 23.97 30.33
CA CYS A 868 15.57 23.05 29.40
C CYS A 868 15.68 23.51 27.93
N SER A 869 15.45 24.80 27.68
CA SER A 869 15.44 25.34 26.31
C SER A 869 16.84 25.40 25.70
N VAL A 870 17.84 25.82 26.48
CA VAL A 870 19.24 25.87 26.05
C VAL A 870 19.77 24.46 25.77
N ALA A 871 19.48 23.49 26.64
CA ALA A 871 19.92 22.12 26.42
C ALA A 871 19.35 21.50 25.13
N ARG A 872 18.05 21.71 24.86
CA ARG A 872 17.41 21.29 23.60
C ARG A 872 18.09 21.93 22.38
N ALA A 873 18.42 23.22 22.46
CA ALA A 873 19.11 23.93 21.39
C ALA A 873 20.53 23.40 21.16
N LEU A 874 21.29 23.16 22.24
CA LEU A 874 22.64 22.59 22.17
C LEU A 874 22.62 21.19 21.52
N GLN A 875 21.71 20.32 21.95
CA GLN A 875 21.57 18.98 21.36
C GLN A 875 21.17 19.05 19.88
N ALA A 876 20.30 19.99 19.49
CA ALA A 876 19.95 20.22 18.09
C ALA A 876 21.14 20.70 17.23
N TRP A 877 22.10 21.41 17.83
CA TRP A 877 23.37 21.82 17.20
C TRP A 877 24.47 20.75 17.24
N GLY A 878 24.18 19.57 17.80
CA GLY A 878 25.09 18.43 17.82
C GLY A 878 26.05 18.39 19.00
N PHE A 879 25.85 19.20 20.04
CA PHE A 879 26.61 19.07 21.29
C PHE A 879 26.21 17.79 22.01
N LYS A 880 27.19 16.95 22.34
CA LYS A 880 26.95 15.66 23.00
C LYS A 880 27.15 15.71 24.52
N ASN A 881 27.96 16.63 25.03
CA ASN A 881 28.41 16.65 26.43
C ASN A 881 27.71 17.75 27.23
N ILE A 882 26.71 17.41 28.04
CA ILE A 882 25.89 18.39 28.78
C ILE A 882 25.77 18.01 30.26
N VAL A 883 26.17 18.91 31.15
CA VAL A 883 26.06 18.74 32.60
C VAL A 883 25.08 19.76 33.16
N PHE A 884 24.05 19.30 33.86
CA PHE A 884 23.08 20.15 34.56
C PHE A 884 23.44 20.28 36.05
N VAL A 885 23.27 21.48 36.60
CA VAL A 885 23.39 21.76 38.03
C VAL A 885 22.12 22.44 38.52
N ASP A 886 21.41 21.83 39.48
CA ASP A 886 20.20 22.38 40.09
C ASP A 886 19.89 21.62 41.39
N SER A 887 19.51 22.32 42.47
CA SER A 887 19.12 21.71 43.75
C SER A 887 17.63 21.42 43.86
N GLY A 888 16.81 22.01 42.99
CA GLY A 888 15.36 21.93 43.04
C GLY A 888 14.82 20.57 42.61
N LYS A 889 13.59 20.29 43.06
CA LYS A 889 12.78 19.15 42.60
C LYS A 889 11.77 19.59 41.56
N VAL A 890 11.36 18.67 40.69
CA VAL A 890 10.31 18.90 39.70
C VAL A 890 8.97 19.05 40.43
N SER A 891 8.31 20.20 40.28
CA SER A 891 6.98 20.46 40.84
C SER A 891 5.88 20.35 39.78
N TYR A 892 4.62 20.20 40.21
CA TYR A 892 3.47 20.04 39.29
C TYR A 892 3.30 21.16 38.26
N SER A 893 3.77 22.37 38.55
CA SER A 893 3.70 23.50 37.61
C SER A 893 4.88 23.56 36.62
N ASN A 894 5.90 22.71 36.80
CA ASN A 894 7.12 22.74 35.99
C ASN A 894 6.94 22.13 34.58
N PRO A 895 6.33 20.94 34.38
CA PRO A 895 6.25 20.30 33.07
C PRO A 895 5.67 21.17 31.95
N VAL A 896 4.74 22.07 32.28
CA VAL A 896 4.14 23.00 31.30
C VAL A 896 5.06 24.13 30.85
N ARG A 897 6.17 24.40 31.57
CA ARG A 897 7.12 25.49 31.31
C ARG A 897 8.56 25.02 31.12
N GLN A 898 8.87 23.80 31.51
CA GLN A 898 10.23 23.23 31.56
C GLN A 898 10.23 21.96 30.71
N SER A 899 10.58 22.11 29.43
CA SER A 899 10.32 21.15 28.35
C SER A 899 11.06 19.80 28.45
N LEU A 900 11.82 19.56 29.51
CA LEU A 900 12.49 18.29 29.78
C LEU A 900 11.76 17.45 30.84
N PHE A 901 10.72 17.97 31.48
CA PHE A 901 10.04 17.25 32.58
C PHE A 901 8.65 16.77 32.16
N LYS A 902 8.27 15.60 32.66
CA LYS A 902 6.94 15.01 32.50
C LYS A 902 6.19 15.04 33.83
N PHE A 903 4.87 14.85 33.78
CA PHE A 903 4.03 14.76 34.97
C PHE A 903 4.53 13.68 35.96
N LYS A 904 4.98 12.54 35.43
CA LYS A 904 5.55 11.43 36.22
C LYS A 904 6.79 11.83 37.05
N ASP A 905 7.62 12.76 36.55
CA ASP A 905 8.81 13.20 37.30
C ASP A 905 8.43 14.01 38.56
N CYS A 906 7.23 14.61 38.57
CA CYS A 906 6.66 15.27 39.75
C CYS A 906 6.25 14.24 40.82
N GLU A 907 5.59 13.15 40.40
CA GLU A 907 5.14 12.09 41.31
C GLU A 907 6.33 11.41 42.00
N GLU A 908 7.41 11.21 41.25
CA GLU A 908 8.65 10.61 41.74
C GLU A 908 9.53 11.60 42.54
N GLN A 909 9.11 12.87 42.67
CA GLN A 909 9.84 13.93 43.37
C GLN A 909 11.31 14.03 42.94
N LYS A 910 11.57 13.82 41.64
CA LYS A 910 12.92 13.80 41.08
C LYS A 910 13.57 15.17 41.19
N PHE A 911 14.89 15.17 41.44
CA PHE A 911 15.70 16.37 41.31
C PHE A 911 15.78 16.80 39.84
N LYS A 912 15.61 18.10 39.59
CA LYS A 912 15.57 18.67 38.24
C LYS A 912 16.82 18.35 37.43
N ALA A 913 18.00 18.43 38.05
CA ALA A 913 19.27 18.13 37.38
C ALA A 913 19.33 16.70 36.83
N LEU A 914 18.86 15.72 37.62
CA LEU A 914 18.84 14.31 37.23
C LEU A 914 17.77 14.04 36.16
N ALA A 915 16.55 14.54 36.38
CA ALA A 915 15.44 14.39 35.43
C ALA A 915 15.79 15.01 34.06
N ALA A 916 16.46 16.17 34.04
CA ALA A 916 16.87 16.81 32.80
C ALA A 916 17.90 15.98 32.04
N ALA A 917 18.88 15.41 32.75
CA ALA A 917 19.90 14.56 32.15
C ALA A 917 19.31 13.26 31.56
N ASP A 918 18.35 12.64 32.26
CA ASP A 918 17.64 11.46 31.78
C ASP A 918 16.79 11.79 30.54
N ALA A 919 16.08 12.92 30.56
CA ALA A 919 15.29 13.37 29.42
C ALA A 919 16.15 13.62 28.17
N MET A 920 17.36 14.18 28.31
CA MET A 920 18.27 14.37 27.17
C MET A 920 18.66 13.05 26.50
N LYS A 921 18.93 12.00 27.30
CA LYS A 921 19.23 10.64 26.81
C LYS A 921 18.02 9.97 26.20
N GLU A 922 16.82 10.23 26.74
CA GLU A 922 15.57 9.73 26.17
C GLU A 922 15.30 10.35 24.79
N ILE A 923 15.57 11.65 24.62
CA ILE A 923 15.40 12.36 23.34
C ILE A 923 16.41 11.86 22.30
N PHE A 924 17.69 11.75 22.69
CA PHE A 924 18.73 11.22 21.83
C PHE A 924 19.75 10.39 22.64
N PRO A 925 19.72 9.05 22.52
CA PRO A 925 20.59 8.16 23.29
C PRO A 925 22.10 8.38 23.09
N GLY A 926 22.49 9.02 21.98
CA GLY A 926 23.89 9.40 21.73
C GLY A 926 24.39 10.61 22.51
N THR A 927 23.57 11.18 23.42
CA THR A 927 23.94 12.32 24.27
C THR A 927 24.59 11.85 25.57
N GLU A 928 25.77 12.37 25.88
CA GLU A 928 26.43 12.23 27.17
C GLU A 928 25.95 13.31 28.14
N SER A 929 24.82 13.04 28.82
CA SER A 929 24.25 13.95 29.80
C SER A 929 24.43 13.49 31.25
N LYS A 930 24.78 14.42 32.15
CA LYS A 930 24.90 14.18 33.61
C LYS A 930 24.15 15.26 34.40
N GLY A 931 23.52 14.88 35.51
CA GLY A 931 22.91 15.80 36.46
C GLY A 931 23.69 15.83 37.78
N VAL A 932 23.87 17.02 38.34
CA VAL A 932 24.48 17.23 39.66
C VAL A 932 23.52 18.04 40.52
N VAL A 933 23.11 17.47 41.66
CA VAL A 933 22.23 18.14 42.61
C VAL A 933 23.10 18.99 43.52
N LEU A 934 23.08 20.31 43.32
CA LEU A 934 23.93 21.25 44.06
C LEU A 934 23.21 22.59 44.19
N GLU A 935 23.20 23.15 45.40
CA GLU A 935 22.67 24.49 45.67
C GLU A 935 23.79 25.52 45.55
N ILE A 936 23.55 26.63 44.84
CA ILE A 936 24.58 27.65 44.63
C ILE A 936 24.45 28.73 45.72
N PRO A 937 25.50 28.96 46.54
CA PRO A 937 25.46 29.96 47.60
C PRO A 937 25.20 31.37 47.07
N MET A 938 24.26 32.08 47.70
CA MET A 938 23.90 33.44 47.35
C MET A 938 24.57 34.46 48.30
N PRO A 939 25.18 35.53 47.77
CA PRO A 939 25.73 36.61 48.60
C PRO A 939 24.62 37.27 49.43
N GLY A 940 24.94 37.67 50.67
CA GLY A 940 24.02 38.35 51.58
C GLY A 940 23.25 37.44 52.55
N HIS A 941 23.40 36.11 52.45
CA HIS A 941 22.87 35.17 53.43
C HIS A 941 23.93 34.90 54.51
N ALA A 942 23.56 35.01 55.78
CA ALA A 942 24.45 34.73 56.90
C ALA A 942 24.77 33.22 56.98
N LEU A 943 26.04 32.88 57.13
CA LEU A 943 26.50 31.50 57.35
C LEU A 943 26.60 31.24 58.85
N SER A 944 26.06 30.11 59.31
CA SER A 944 26.33 29.59 60.66
C SER A 944 27.68 28.87 60.67
N PRO A 945 28.34 28.73 61.84
CA PRO A 945 29.56 27.93 61.96
C PRO A 945 29.40 26.46 61.52
N GLU A 946 28.17 25.92 61.60
CA GLU A 946 27.88 24.55 61.14
C GLU A 946 27.81 24.44 59.61
N THR A 947 27.34 25.49 58.93
CA THR A 947 27.12 25.49 57.45
C THR A 947 28.34 25.95 56.66
N GLU A 948 29.35 26.53 57.32
CA GLU A 948 30.55 27.04 56.67
C GLU A 948 31.34 25.93 55.93
N ASN A 949 31.45 24.74 56.52
CA ASN A 949 32.17 23.62 55.90
C ASN A 949 31.40 23.04 54.70
N GLU A 950 30.07 22.97 54.77
CA GLU A 950 29.23 22.51 53.67
C GLU A 950 29.33 23.44 52.46
N VAL A 951 29.29 24.75 52.71
CA VAL A 951 29.46 25.77 51.66
C VAL A 951 30.84 25.68 51.01
N LYS A 952 31.91 25.42 51.78
CA LYS A 952 33.26 25.20 51.20
C LYS A 952 33.30 24.01 50.26
N GLU A 953 32.67 22.88 50.60
CA GLU A 953 32.61 21.70 49.73
C GLU A 953 31.74 21.93 48.48
N VAL A 954 30.64 22.68 48.62
CA VAL A 954 29.82 23.11 47.48
C VAL A 954 30.62 23.99 46.51
N VAL A 955 31.36 24.98 47.03
CA VAL A 955 32.22 25.86 46.23
C VAL A 955 33.28 25.04 45.50
N LYS A 956 33.92 24.10 46.19
CA LYS A 956 34.94 23.21 45.60
C LYS A 956 34.36 22.31 44.50
N THR A 957 33.15 21.78 44.70
CA THR A 957 32.46 20.97 43.69
C THR A 957 32.10 21.82 42.46
N LEU A 958 31.58 23.03 42.67
CA LEU A 958 31.25 23.95 41.59
C LEU A 958 32.52 24.37 40.82
N GLU A 959 33.62 24.64 41.51
CA GLU A 959 34.91 24.96 40.90
C GLU A 959 35.42 23.80 40.02
N SER A 960 35.35 22.55 40.51
CA SER A 960 35.73 21.36 39.74
C SER A 960 34.91 21.20 38.46
N LEU A 961 33.58 21.42 38.54
CA LEU A 961 32.70 21.34 37.38
C LEU A 961 33.02 22.41 36.33
N ILE A 962 33.33 23.64 36.78
CA ILE A 962 33.75 24.73 35.90
C ILE A 962 35.09 24.39 35.24
N ASP A 963 36.05 23.82 35.99
CA ASP A 963 37.35 23.43 35.45
C ASP A 963 37.24 22.35 34.36
N GLU A 964 36.36 21.35 34.54
CA GLU A 964 36.16 20.21 33.63
C GLU A 964 35.37 20.53 32.35
N THR A 965 34.74 21.71 32.26
CA THR A 965 33.85 22.10 31.17
C THR A 965 34.43 23.19 30.28
N ASP A 966 34.01 23.27 29.02
CA ASP A 966 34.53 24.25 28.07
C ASP A 966 33.72 25.55 28.06
N VAL A 967 32.40 25.45 28.25
CA VAL A 967 31.46 26.58 28.22
C VAL A 967 30.50 26.50 29.40
N VAL A 968 30.33 27.61 30.12
CA VAL A 968 29.43 27.72 31.28
C VAL A 968 28.24 28.62 30.97
N PHE A 969 27.03 28.08 31.12
CA PHE A 969 25.77 28.82 30.96
C PHE A 969 25.17 29.16 32.33
N LEU A 970 25.00 30.46 32.60
CA LEU A 970 24.39 30.97 33.83
C LEU A 970 22.87 31.12 33.66
N LEU A 971 22.11 30.10 34.06
CA LEU A 971 20.66 29.98 33.81
C LEU A 971 19.83 30.01 35.12
N LEU A 972 20.38 30.68 36.14
CA LEU A 972 19.84 30.77 37.50
C LEU A 972 18.78 31.87 37.65
N ASP A 973 17.88 31.72 38.61
CA ASP A 973 16.67 32.55 38.73
C ASP A 973 16.92 33.98 39.22
N SER A 974 18.02 34.21 39.96
CA SER A 974 18.33 35.51 40.57
C SER A 974 19.72 36.02 40.20
N ARG A 975 19.96 37.32 40.40
CA ARG A 975 21.27 37.94 40.17
C ARG A 975 22.28 37.52 41.24
N GLU A 976 21.80 37.27 42.45
CA GLU A 976 22.58 36.88 43.61
C GLU A 976 23.20 35.50 43.36
N ALA A 977 22.40 34.53 42.89
CA ALA A 977 22.87 33.18 42.56
C ALA A 977 23.90 33.17 41.42
N ARG A 978 23.94 34.20 40.57
CA ARG A 978 24.90 34.30 39.46
C ARG A 978 26.28 34.79 39.89
N TRP A 979 26.41 35.45 41.04
CA TRP A 979 27.64 36.12 41.45
C TRP A 979 28.83 35.16 41.56
N LEU A 980 28.70 34.09 42.35
CA LEU A 980 29.78 33.13 42.59
C LEU A 980 30.19 32.37 41.30
N PRO A 981 29.26 31.80 40.51
CA PRO A 981 29.61 31.19 39.23
C PRO A 981 30.31 32.15 38.25
N THR A 982 29.90 33.42 38.23
CA THR A 982 30.53 34.45 37.38
C THR A 982 31.99 34.68 37.79
N LEU A 983 32.23 34.81 39.11
CA LEU A 983 33.57 34.98 39.66
C LEU A 983 34.47 33.79 39.31
N LEU A 984 33.97 32.57 39.52
CA LEU A 984 34.72 31.35 39.22
C LEU A 984 34.99 31.19 37.72
N GLY A 985 33.99 31.41 36.86
CA GLY A 985 34.15 31.35 35.41
C GLY A 985 35.20 32.35 34.90
N ALA A 986 35.17 33.59 35.41
CA ALA A 986 36.16 34.61 35.08
C ALA A 986 37.58 34.23 35.56
N ALA A 987 37.70 33.70 36.78
CA ALA A 987 38.98 33.25 37.33
C ALA A 987 39.60 32.09 36.52
N LYS A 988 38.76 31.19 36.00
CA LYS A 988 39.17 30.01 35.23
C LYS A 988 39.22 30.24 33.71
N LYS A 989 38.93 31.47 33.25
CA LYS A 989 38.93 31.87 31.82
C LYS A 989 38.01 30.99 30.96
N LYS A 990 36.80 30.74 31.47
CA LYS A 990 35.74 30.01 30.76
C LYS A 990 34.82 30.93 29.97
#